data_AF-A0A3G6MF91-F1
#
_entry.id   AF-A0A3G6MF91-F1
#
_cell.length_a   1.000
_cell.length_b   1.000
_cell.length_c   1.000
_cell.angle_alpha   90.00
_cell.angle_beta   90.00
_cell.angle_gamma   90.00
#
_symmetry.space_group_name_H-M   'P 1'
#
loop_
_entity.id
_entity.type
_entity.pdbx_description
1 polymer ?
#
loop_
_entity_poly.entity_id
_entity_poly.type
_entity_poly.pdbx_seq_one_letter_code
_entity_poly.pdbx_strand_id
1 'polypeptide(L)'
;MKKILFFIAVSAAAVNLNAQVSLAATSGTTTGTYTTLKDAFDAINAGTHQGAINISITANTTETAVAVLNASGGTTNYTSVAIKPATGATPTISGNLASSTLVRILGSNITLDGSNTPAGTTRDLTFTNTATTAPQVINFIATSAAAANTNIVVKNLNIVNGINTSSAFIMYDGNTTPTGGYFNNVTLQNNSVKKSYIGMYLFTAIAAGNGANTLVTGNDFTATGADANRLVGIYLQGLDGATVTNNTIGNFETANAEIKRGVWFATGTVNSSITSNTITNLGYTGTGAGGATGITVTSGNTGASAAANVIIRSNNINNFTSSGTGTIFTGIYVAGTATNGVIIDKNKVSTIKNTNINGYGSQGIYVASTNPAANTLISNNIVNGVSGYGYAAGGGVNDNGNGIVVGTGGGYKIYYNTVVMDASQTVAGRPSAFNALSTVTTAGAIDLRNNIFVNSQTQAGDRYVLYSGAANTVFSNINYNDYYSSGANLGFIGSARAALSDIQTGFGGNVNSLNILPAFVSATDFHLASAGNSTLDNKATPVAEVTVDADGNARSATTPDLGGYEFTTTVLAVQDVAKKKLNYYPNPVVDFISINDVNKIKNVEVYNTIGQRVIVENVNSDKALIDMRKVPAGTYILKVNSEKESQSIKVIKR
;
A
#
# COMPACT_ATOMS: atom_id res chain seq x y z
N MET A 1 65.03 36.47 -59.42
CA MET A 1 64.76 35.95 -58.06
C MET A 1 63.25 35.93 -57.85
N LYS A 2 62.69 34.73 -57.66
CA LYS A 2 61.27 34.46 -57.41
C LYS A 2 60.86 35.02 -56.03
N LYS A 3 59.72 35.68 -55.92
CA LYS A 3 58.95 35.74 -54.67
C LYS A 3 57.48 35.44 -54.98
N ILE A 4 57.05 34.29 -54.49
CA ILE A 4 55.72 33.71 -54.57
C ILE A 4 54.84 34.45 -53.55
N LEU A 5 53.73 35.04 -54.01
CA LEU A 5 52.63 35.47 -53.15
C LEU A 5 51.77 34.24 -52.85
N PHE A 6 51.65 33.88 -51.57
CA PHE A 6 50.76 32.82 -51.10
C PHE A 6 49.42 33.45 -50.72
N PHE A 7 48.39 33.24 -51.56
CA PHE A 7 47.01 33.57 -51.21
C PHE A 7 46.45 32.42 -50.37
N ILE A 8 46.14 32.68 -49.09
CA ILE A 8 45.34 31.76 -48.27
C ILE A 8 43.87 32.03 -48.60
N ALA A 9 43.26 31.12 -49.37
CA ALA A 9 41.82 31.07 -49.55
C ALA A 9 41.21 30.37 -48.31
N VAL A 10 40.56 31.14 -47.44
CA VAL A 10 39.70 30.58 -46.39
C VAL A 10 38.39 30.17 -47.06
N SER A 11 38.22 28.87 -47.33
CA SER A 11 36.92 28.32 -47.69
C SER A 11 36.02 28.35 -46.46
N ALA A 12 35.01 29.23 -46.46
CA ALA A 12 33.91 29.16 -45.51
C ALA A 12 33.16 27.84 -45.75
N ALA A 13 33.40 26.85 -44.90
CA ALA A 13 32.53 25.69 -44.83
C ALA A 13 31.17 26.20 -44.34
N ALA A 14 30.16 26.17 -45.23
CA ALA A 14 28.78 26.39 -44.84
C ALA A 14 28.40 25.30 -43.83
N VAL A 15 28.37 25.67 -42.55
CA VAL A 15 27.83 24.81 -41.51
C VAL A 15 26.34 24.71 -41.81
N ASN A 16 25.89 23.57 -42.33
CA ASN A 16 24.47 23.28 -42.47
C ASN A 16 23.88 23.25 -41.06
N LEU A 17 23.33 24.38 -40.61
CA LEU A 17 22.47 24.48 -39.44
C LEU A 17 21.20 23.67 -39.75
N ASN A 18 21.24 22.36 -39.48
CA ASN A 18 20.05 21.53 -39.56
C ASN A 18 19.06 22.05 -38.52
N ALA A 19 17.84 22.36 -38.94
CA ALA A 19 16.77 22.70 -38.01
C ALA A 19 16.51 21.51 -37.06
N GLN A 20 16.59 21.78 -35.76
CA GLN A 20 16.49 20.79 -34.69
C GLN A 20 15.05 20.62 -34.21
N VAL A 21 14.18 21.55 -34.60
CA VAL A 21 12.76 21.58 -34.30
C VAL A 21 11.99 21.80 -35.59
N SER A 22 11.03 20.93 -35.85
CA SER A 22 10.06 21.03 -36.95
C SER A 22 8.67 21.28 -36.38
N LEU A 23 7.88 22.10 -37.04
CA LEU A 23 6.55 22.51 -36.58
C LEU A 23 5.54 22.38 -37.73
N ALA A 24 4.39 21.80 -37.44
CA ALA A 24 3.22 21.78 -38.30
C ALA A 24 2.01 22.40 -37.58
N ALA A 25 1.24 23.25 -38.26
CA ALA A 25 0.09 23.97 -37.72
C ALA A 25 -1.10 23.89 -38.68
N THR A 26 -2.33 23.99 -38.16
CA THR A 26 -3.55 23.94 -38.99
C THR A 26 -4.04 25.31 -39.45
N SER A 27 -3.46 26.40 -38.93
CA SER A 27 -3.78 27.78 -39.31
C SER A 27 -2.55 28.69 -39.18
N GLY A 28 -2.63 29.91 -39.71
CA GLY A 28 -1.49 30.80 -39.88
C GLY A 28 -0.51 30.23 -40.90
N THR A 29 0.78 30.33 -40.63
CA THR A 29 1.82 29.60 -41.38
C THR A 29 1.77 28.14 -40.96
N THR A 30 1.53 27.21 -41.89
CA THR A 30 1.24 25.81 -41.53
C THR A 30 2.48 24.95 -41.28
N THR A 31 3.68 25.45 -41.59
CA THR A 31 4.94 24.73 -41.35
C THR A 31 6.04 25.70 -40.90
N GLY A 32 6.93 25.25 -40.02
CA GLY A 32 8.08 26.03 -39.57
C GLY A 32 9.25 25.14 -39.15
N THR A 33 10.46 25.68 -39.18
CA THR A 33 11.67 25.00 -38.74
C THR A 33 12.51 25.93 -37.90
N TYR A 34 13.00 25.44 -36.76
CA TYR A 34 13.68 26.24 -35.74
C TYR A 34 14.92 25.53 -35.20
N THR A 35 15.83 26.31 -34.65
CA THR A 35 17.02 25.81 -33.96
C THR A 35 16.75 25.43 -32.52
N THR A 36 15.79 26.06 -31.85
CA THR A 36 15.47 25.79 -30.45
C THR A 36 13.97 25.65 -30.24
N LEU A 37 13.56 25.08 -29.10
CA LEU A 37 12.15 25.05 -28.73
C LEU A 37 11.66 26.47 -28.42
N LYS A 38 12.50 27.30 -27.81
CA LYS A 38 12.18 28.71 -27.57
C LYS A 38 11.85 29.46 -28.86
N ASP A 39 12.64 29.33 -29.92
CA ASP A 39 12.38 30.03 -31.18
C ASP A 39 11.03 29.62 -31.79
N ALA A 40 10.67 28.33 -31.68
CA ALA A 40 9.37 27.83 -32.10
C ALA A 40 8.23 28.43 -31.25
N PHE A 41 8.41 28.52 -29.93
CA PHE A 41 7.45 29.17 -29.03
C PHE A 41 7.31 30.67 -29.31
N ASP A 42 8.40 31.38 -29.55
CA ASP A 42 8.36 32.81 -29.89
C ASP A 42 7.55 33.06 -31.17
N ALA A 43 7.70 32.20 -32.18
CA ALA A 43 6.92 32.27 -33.41
C ALA A 43 5.42 32.01 -33.18
N ILE A 44 5.07 31.04 -32.32
CA ILE A 44 3.68 30.78 -31.89
C ILE A 44 3.12 31.99 -31.14
N ASN A 45 3.88 32.55 -30.20
CA ASN A 45 3.47 33.69 -29.38
C ASN A 45 3.21 34.95 -30.23
N ALA A 46 3.98 35.12 -31.31
CA ALA A 46 3.82 36.18 -32.30
C ALA A 46 2.64 35.95 -33.28
N GLY A 47 1.93 34.81 -33.19
CA GLY A 47 0.80 34.49 -34.05
C GLY A 47 1.18 33.92 -35.42
N THR A 48 2.45 33.54 -35.62
CA THR A 48 2.95 32.97 -36.89
C THR A 48 2.29 31.63 -37.18
N HIS A 49 2.16 30.80 -36.15
CA HIS A 49 1.55 29.46 -36.22
C HIS A 49 0.30 29.44 -35.35
N GLN A 50 -0.81 28.97 -35.90
CA GLN A 50 -2.12 29.02 -35.23
C GLN A 50 -2.89 27.70 -35.35
N GLY A 51 -4.00 27.58 -34.62
CA GLY A 51 -4.82 26.37 -34.62
C GLY A 51 -4.17 25.23 -33.84
N ALA A 52 -4.29 23.99 -34.32
CA ALA A 52 -3.62 22.85 -33.71
C ALA A 52 -2.16 22.81 -34.17
N ILE A 53 -1.23 22.72 -33.23
CA ILE A 53 0.21 22.81 -33.49
C ILE A 53 0.90 21.53 -33.01
N ASN A 54 1.68 20.91 -33.90
CA ASN A 54 2.53 19.76 -33.62
C ASN A 54 3.99 20.16 -33.79
N ILE A 55 4.77 20.04 -32.72
CA ILE A 55 6.21 20.28 -32.68
C ILE A 55 6.92 18.93 -32.60
N SER A 56 7.78 18.66 -33.57
CA SER A 56 8.62 17.47 -33.65
C SER A 56 10.10 17.84 -33.47
N ILE A 57 10.71 17.33 -32.39
CA ILE A 57 12.11 17.54 -32.03
C ILE A 57 12.96 16.52 -32.80
N THR A 58 13.75 16.99 -33.74
CA THR A 58 14.53 16.15 -34.67
C THR A 58 15.96 15.90 -34.19
N ALA A 59 16.49 16.78 -33.35
CA ALA A 59 17.83 16.69 -32.77
C ALA A 59 17.90 17.41 -31.41
N ASN A 60 19.02 17.31 -30.71
CA ASN A 60 19.23 18.01 -29.44
C ASN A 60 19.15 19.53 -29.63
N THR A 61 18.50 20.24 -28.70
CA THR A 61 18.49 21.71 -28.64
C THR A 61 19.18 22.21 -27.39
N THR A 62 19.63 23.47 -27.44
CA THR A 62 20.17 24.19 -26.27
C THR A 62 19.47 25.53 -26.11
N GLU A 63 18.63 25.64 -25.09
CA GLU A 63 17.95 26.87 -24.69
C GLU A 63 18.91 27.76 -23.89
N THR A 64 19.17 28.97 -24.38
CA THR A 64 20.00 29.99 -23.71
C THR A 64 19.20 30.93 -22.81
N ALA A 65 17.88 30.85 -22.91
CA ALA A 65 16.89 31.54 -22.09
C ALA A 65 15.67 30.63 -21.94
N VAL A 66 14.74 30.99 -21.05
CA VAL A 66 13.53 30.20 -20.83
C VAL A 66 12.72 30.09 -22.13
N ALA A 67 12.35 28.87 -22.53
CA ALA A 67 11.37 28.66 -23.58
C ALA A 67 9.96 28.89 -23.00
N VAL A 68 9.34 30.02 -23.36
CA VAL A 68 8.03 30.43 -22.83
C VAL A 68 6.93 30.27 -23.87
N LEU A 69 5.93 29.44 -23.61
CA LEU A 69 4.69 29.38 -24.40
C LEU A 69 3.57 30.12 -23.65
N ASN A 70 3.04 31.18 -24.24
CA ASN A 70 1.95 31.96 -23.66
C ASN A 70 0.62 31.19 -23.72
N ALA A 71 -0.33 31.60 -22.88
CA ALA A 71 -1.71 31.14 -23.01
C ALA A 71 -2.29 31.61 -24.35
N SER A 72 -3.15 30.79 -24.96
CA SER A 72 -3.91 31.21 -26.14
C SER A 72 -4.80 32.42 -25.78
N GLY A 73 -4.65 33.50 -26.53
CA GLY A 73 -5.26 34.81 -26.31
C GLY A 73 -4.45 35.92 -27.00
N GLY A 74 -5.14 36.90 -27.59
CA GLY A 74 -4.48 37.98 -28.33
C GLY A 74 -3.75 37.47 -29.57
N THR A 75 -2.44 37.73 -29.66
CA THR A 75 -1.60 37.28 -30.80
C THR A 75 -1.28 35.79 -30.74
N THR A 76 -1.16 35.22 -29.54
CA THR A 76 -0.92 33.78 -29.36
C THR A 76 -2.25 33.06 -29.60
N ASN A 77 -2.38 32.27 -30.67
CA ASN A 77 -3.67 31.67 -31.03
C ASN A 77 -3.55 30.21 -31.46
N TYR A 78 -3.57 29.30 -30.49
CA TYR A 78 -3.62 27.85 -30.74
C TYR A 78 -4.85 27.22 -30.09
N THR A 79 -5.31 26.11 -30.66
CA THR A 79 -6.32 25.22 -30.06
C THR A 79 -5.67 24.11 -29.25
N SER A 80 -4.47 23.68 -29.65
CA SER A 80 -3.66 22.70 -28.92
C SER A 80 -2.20 22.78 -29.35
N VAL A 81 -1.27 22.43 -28.44
CA VAL A 81 0.15 22.27 -28.77
C VAL A 81 0.62 20.89 -28.31
N ALA A 82 1.13 20.08 -29.23
CA ALA A 82 1.75 18.80 -28.94
C ALA A 82 3.25 18.85 -29.25
N ILE A 83 4.09 18.37 -28.33
CA ILE A 83 5.55 18.35 -28.46
C ILE A 83 6.01 16.91 -28.33
N LYS A 84 6.69 16.40 -29.36
CA LYS A 84 7.15 15.01 -29.46
C LYS A 84 8.54 14.92 -30.09
N PRO A 85 9.32 13.88 -29.82
CA PRO A 85 10.50 13.57 -30.64
C PRO A 85 10.08 13.05 -32.01
N ALA A 86 10.90 13.30 -33.03
CA ALA A 86 10.74 12.71 -34.35
C ALA A 86 10.90 11.18 -34.29
N THR A 87 10.24 10.45 -35.18
CA THR A 87 10.35 8.98 -35.24
C THR A 87 11.81 8.53 -35.35
N GLY A 88 12.23 7.62 -34.46
CA GLY A 88 13.59 7.11 -34.39
C GLY A 88 14.60 8.06 -33.72
N ALA A 89 14.21 9.27 -33.34
CA ALA A 89 15.07 10.20 -32.62
C ALA A 89 14.94 10.02 -31.10
N THR A 90 16.04 10.30 -30.38
CA THR A 90 16.07 10.36 -28.90
C THR A 90 16.67 11.69 -28.42
N PRO A 91 16.06 12.84 -28.76
CA PRO A 91 16.67 14.15 -28.55
C PRO A 91 16.62 14.62 -27.10
N THR A 92 17.52 15.54 -26.78
CA THR A 92 17.56 16.27 -25.51
C THR A 92 17.34 17.75 -25.75
N ILE A 93 16.34 18.33 -25.11
CA ILE A 93 16.18 19.77 -24.94
C ILE A 93 16.91 20.15 -23.65
N SER A 94 18.00 20.91 -23.80
CA SER A 94 18.89 21.23 -22.69
C SER A 94 19.02 22.73 -22.46
N GLY A 95 19.48 23.15 -21.29
CA GLY A 95 19.86 24.53 -21.01
C GLY A 95 20.60 24.64 -19.68
N ASN A 96 21.36 25.71 -19.47
CA ASN A 96 22.03 26.00 -18.21
C ASN A 96 21.46 27.29 -17.62
N LEU A 97 20.28 27.18 -17.01
CA LEU A 97 19.50 28.32 -16.53
C LEU A 97 19.42 28.31 -15.01
N ALA A 98 20.29 29.10 -14.38
CA ALA A 98 20.33 29.26 -12.92
C ALA A 98 19.10 30.01 -12.40
N SER A 99 18.56 29.55 -11.27
CA SER A 99 17.40 30.13 -10.59
C SER A 99 16.20 30.34 -11.52
N SER A 100 16.01 29.40 -12.47
CA SER A 100 15.02 29.52 -13.52
C SER A 100 14.62 28.14 -14.06
N THR A 101 13.56 28.13 -14.86
CA THR A 101 13.05 26.93 -15.54
C THR A 101 13.55 26.85 -16.97
N LEU A 102 13.72 25.64 -17.51
CA LEU A 102 14.03 25.42 -18.92
C LEU A 102 12.82 25.78 -19.79
N VAL A 103 11.65 25.25 -19.44
CA VAL A 103 10.39 25.44 -20.16
C VAL A 103 9.34 26.02 -19.21
N ARG A 104 8.64 27.05 -19.67
CA ARG A 104 7.48 27.64 -18.99
C ARG A 104 6.28 27.66 -19.93
N ILE A 105 5.16 27.13 -19.48
CA ILE A 105 3.92 27.07 -20.27
C ILE A 105 2.80 27.72 -19.46
N LEU A 106 2.10 28.66 -20.08
CA LEU A 106 1.06 29.45 -19.41
C LEU A 106 -0.38 29.05 -19.81
N GLY A 107 -0.53 28.14 -20.78
CA GLY A 107 -1.81 27.83 -21.41
C GLY A 107 -2.29 26.39 -21.28
N SER A 108 -3.53 26.19 -21.72
CA SER A 108 -4.27 24.91 -21.75
C SER A 108 -4.08 24.14 -23.05
N ASN A 109 -4.55 22.88 -23.10
CA ASN A 109 -4.52 21.99 -24.29
C ASN A 109 -3.09 21.66 -24.75
N ILE A 110 -2.26 21.22 -23.80
CA ILE A 110 -0.84 20.97 -24.02
C ILE A 110 -0.54 19.49 -23.85
N THR A 111 0.18 18.92 -24.82
CA THR A 111 0.71 17.57 -24.72
C THR A 111 2.22 17.59 -24.87
N LEU A 112 2.94 17.15 -23.85
CA LEU A 112 4.36 16.80 -23.92
C LEU A 112 4.44 15.28 -23.91
N ASP A 113 4.88 14.66 -25.01
CA ASP A 113 4.93 13.21 -25.14
C ASP A 113 6.29 12.76 -25.66
N GLY A 114 7.06 12.11 -24.80
CA GLY A 114 8.41 11.69 -25.14
C GLY A 114 8.54 10.40 -25.92
N SER A 115 7.44 9.76 -26.33
CA SER A 115 7.55 8.57 -27.18
C SER A 115 7.70 8.95 -28.65
N ASN A 116 8.74 8.42 -29.32
CA ASN A 116 8.95 8.58 -30.75
C ASN A 116 8.13 7.61 -31.63
N THR A 117 7.32 6.75 -31.01
CA THR A 117 6.42 5.81 -31.70
C THR A 117 4.96 6.24 -31.56
N PRO A 118 4.11 6.02 -32.60
CA PRO A 118 2.68 6.29 -32.50
C PRO A 118 2.06 5.49 -31.34
N ALA A 119 1.37 6.20 -30.44
CA ALA A 119 0.77 5.61 -29.23
C ALA A 119 1.74 4.83 -28.32
N GLY A 120 3.05 5.04 -28.45
CA GLY A 120 4.05 4.35 -27.64
C GLY A 120 4.19 4.85 -26.21
N THR A 121 4.98 4.12 -25.44
CA THR A 121 5.29 4.38 -24.02
C THR A 121 6.80 4.54 -23.77
N THR A 122 7.60 4.66 -24.83
CA THR A 122 9.06 4.85 -24.78
C THR A 122 9.42 6.25 -24.30
N ARG A 123 10.52 6.39 -23.55
CA ARG A 123 11.01 7.68 -23.02
C ARG A 123 12.15 8.24 -23.85
N ASP A 124 11.86 8.67 -25.08
CA ASP A 124 12.86 9.08 -26.07
C ASP A 124 13.20 10.58 -26.02
N LEU A 125 12.35 11.41 -25.39
CA LEU A 125 12.60 12.84 -25.22
C LEU A 125 13.08 13.17 -23.81
N THR A 126 14.19 13.89 -23.71
CA THR A 126 14.74 14.39 -22.45
C THR A 126 14.62 15.90 -22.36
N PHE A 127 14.08 16.42 -21.26
CA PHE A 127 14.22 17.81 -20.85
C PHE A 127 15.21 17.90 -19.70
N THR A 128 16.23 18.76 -19.82
CA THR A 128 17.26 18.90 -18.79
C THR A 128 17.73 20.33 -18.58
N ASN A 129 17.65 20.82 -17.33
CA ASN A 129 18.31 22.07 -16.93
C ASN A 129 19.58 21.73 -16.16
N THR A 130 20.76 21.92 -16.76
CA THR A 130 22.05 21.52 -16.21
C THR A 130 22.61 22.50 -15.17
N ALA A 131 21.90 23.58 -14.84
CA ALA A 131 22.37 24.54 -13.85
C ALA A 131 22.55 23.90 -12.46
N THR A 132 23.55 24.37 -11.73
CA THR A 132 23.85 23.93 -10.36
C THR A 132 23.24 24.84 -9.29
N THR A 133 22.60 25.94 -9.71
CA THR A 133 21.97 26.92 -8.82
C THR A 133 20.49 26.94 -9.11
N ALA A 134 19.70 26.36 -8.20
CA ALA A 134 18.24 26.32 -8.24
C ALA A 134 17.59 26.01 -9.63
N PRO A 135 17.98 24.92 -10.32
CA PRO A 135 17.41 24.57 -11.62
C PRO A 135 15.95 24.08 -11.51
N GLN A 136 15.13 24.44 -12.49
CA GLN A 136 13.82 23.83 -12.74
C GLN A 136 13.76 23.38 -14.21
N VAL A 137 12.94 22.39 -14.53
CA VAL A 137 12.85 21.84 -15.89
C VAL A 137 11.58 22.27 -16.59
N ILE A 138 10.42 21.90 -16.05
CA ILE A 138 9.11 22.19 -16.65
C ILE A 138 8.25 22.87 -15.61
N ASN A 139 7.70 24.02 -15.98
CA ASN A 139 6.83 24.80 -15.13
C ASN A 139 5.54 25.18 -15.88
N PHE A 140 4.38 24.83 -15.32
CA PHE A 140 3.08 25.31 -15.76
C PHE A 140 2.54 26.36 -14.79
N ILE A 141 2.08 27.49 -15.33
CA ILE A 141 1.59 28.63 -14.54
C ILE A 141 0.26 29.11 -15.09
N ALA A 142 -0.75 29.18 -14.23
CA ALA A 142 -1.98 29.93 -14.46
C ALA A 142 -2.13 31.00 -13.39
N THR A 143 -2.33 32.25 -13.79
CA THR A 143 -2.32 33.41 -12.89
C THR A 143 -3.68 33.74 -12.27
N SER A 144 -4.76 33.07 -12.68
CA SER A 144 -6.10 33.28 -12.09
C SER A 144 -7.02 32.07 -12.26
N ALA A 145 -8.05 31.99 -11.41
CA ALA A 145 -9.07 30.94 -11.48
C ALA A 145 -9.82 30.93 -12.82
N ALA A 146 -10.14 32.10 -13.38
CA ALA A 146 -10.84 32.22 -14.66
C ALA A 146 -10.00 31.73 -15.86
N ALA A 147 -8.68 31.70 -15.70
CA ALA A 147 -7.73 31.23 -16.71
C ALA A 147 -7.03 29.94 -16.29
N ALA A 148 -7.67 29.11 -15.44
CA ALA A 148 -7.10 27.87 -14.96
C ALA A 148 -6.59 27.00 -16.12
N ASN A 149 -5.36 26.51 -16.01
CA ASN A 149 -4.81 25.64 -17.04
C ASN A 149 -5.54 24.29 -17.04
N THR A 150 -5.89 23.81 -18.22
CA THR A 150 -6.61 22.54 -18.36
C THR A 150 -6.20 21.74 -19.59
N ASN A 151 -6.55 20.46 -19.61
CA ASN A 151 -6.20 19.52 -20.66
C ASN A 151 -4.68 19.45 -20.89
N ILE A 152 -3.95 19.18 -19.82
CA ILE A 152 -2.49 19.04 -19.84
C ILE A 152 -2.14 17.56 -19.75
N VAL A 153 -1.32 17.10 -20.69
CA VAL A 153 -0.76 15.74 -20.69
C VAL A 153 0.75 15.84 -20.76
N VAL A 154 1.44 15.29 -19.77
CA VAL A 154 2.89 15.19 -19.72
C VAL A 154 3.23 13.73 -19.55
N LYS A 155 3.70 13.08 -20.61
CA LYS A 155 3.92 11.65 -20.60
C LYS A 155 5.18 11.20 -21.28
N ASN A 156 5.67 10.04 -20.86
CA ASN A 156 6.78 9.36 -21.51
C ASN A 156 8.06 10.20 -21.56
N LEU A 157 8.30 11.14 -20.64
CA LEU A 157 9.49 12.00 -20.65
C LEU A 157 10.59 11.49 -19.73
N ASN A 158 11.83 11.88 -20.02
CA ASN A 158 12.88 12.02 -19.01
C ASN A 158 12.96 13.49 -18.58
N ILE A 159 12.82 13.76 -17.28
CA ILE A 159 12.86 15.09 -16.67
C ILE A 159 14.02 15.13 -15.67
N VAL A 160 15.06 15.90 -15.97
CA VAL A 160 16.33 15.84 -15.22
C VAL A 160 16.80 17.24 -14.84
N ASN A 161 16.96 17.48 -13.55
CA ASN A 161 17.62 18.70 -13.06
C ASN A 161 19.14 18.54 -13.01
N GLY A 162 19.88 19.65 -12.95
CA GLY A 162 21.35 19.63 -12.84
C GLY A 162 21.82 19.23 -11.44
N ILE A 163 21.01 19.55 -10.43
CA ILE A 163 21.24 19.25 -9.02
C ILE A 163 19.90 19.11 -8.28
N ASN A 164 19.88 18.31 -7.21
CA ASN A 164 18.68 18.02 -6.39
C ASN A 164 18.34 19.08 -5.33
N THR A 165 18.68 20.35 -5.58
CA THR A 165 18.35 21.49 -4.69
C THR A 165 17.12 22.27 -5.14
N SER A 166 16.48 21.88 -6.23
CA SER A 166 15.22 22.48 -6.70
C SER A 166 14.30 21.46 -7.36
N SER A 167 13.02 21.79 -7.43
CA SER A 167 11.99 20.91 -7.99
C SER A 167 12.10 20.79 -9.50
N ALA A 168 11.82 19.61 -10.04
CA ALA A 168 12.00 19.35 -11.49
C ALA A 168 10.76 19.71 -12.31
N PHE A 169 9.59 19.22 -11.89
CA PHE A 169 8.30 19.51 -12.50
C PHE A 169 7.41 20.29 -11.53
N ILE A 170 6.86 21.41 -12.00
CA ILE A 170 6.16 22.37 -11.15
C ILE A 170 4.83 22.79 -11.78
N MET A 171 3.78 22.82 -10.97
CA MET A 171 2.52 23.50 -11.28
C MET A 171 2.08 24.33 -10.06
N TYR A 172 2.42 25.62 -10.07
CA TYR A 172 1.97 26.61 -9.08
C TYR A 172 2.06 28.03 -9.68
N ASP A 173 1.61 29.05 -8.97
CA ASP A 173 1.80 30.46 -9.35
C ASP A 173 2.91 31.16 -8.51
N GLY A 174 3.47 32.25 -9.02
CA GLY A 174 4.50 33.05 -8.33
C GLY A 174 5.94 32.69 -8.70
N ASN A 175 6.83 33.70 -8.69
CA ASN A 175 8.23 33.54 -9.12
C ASN A 175 9.20 33.33 -7.94
N THR A 176 9.03 34.05 -6.83
CA THR A 176 9.94 34.05 -5.66
C THR A 176 9.38 33.30 -4.46
N THR A 177 8.10 33.52 -4.15
CA THR A 177 7.36 32.80 -3.11
C THR A 177 6.23 32.05 -3.79
N PRO A 178 6.25 30.70 -3.82
CA PRO A 178 5.18 29.93 -4.44
C PRO A 178 3.83 30.28 -3.82
N THR A 179 2.89 30.65 -4.67
CA THR A 179 1.46 30.79 -4.36
C THR A 179 0.70 29.71 -5.09
N GLY A 180 -0.42 29.26 -4.53
CA GLY A 180 -1.21 28.21 -5.15
C GLY A 180 -1.73 28.64 -6.53
N GLY A 181 -1.50 27.82 -7.55
CA GLY A 181 -1.96 28.06 -8.91
C GLY A 181 -3.40 27.57 -9.17
N TYR A 182 -3.80 27.60 -10.44
CA TYR A 182 -5.13 27.16 -10.87
C TYR A 182 -5.03 26.20 -12.05
N PHE A 183 -5.38 24.93 -11.85
CA PHE A 183 -5.33 23.94 -12.93
C PHE A 183 -6.29 22.78 -12.67
N ASN A 184 -6.78 22.14 -13.73
CA ASN A 184 -7.67 20.98 -13.68
C ASN A 184 -7.42 20.06 -14.89
N ASN A 185 -7.80 18.79 -14.84
CA ASN A 185 -7.63 17.83 -15.95
C ASN A 185 -6.17 17.72 -16.40
N VAL A 186 -5.30 17.30 -15.48
CA VAL A 186 -3.86 17.13 -15.72
C VAL A 186 -3.53 15.65 -15.68
N THR A 187 -2.78 15.14 -16.65
CA THR A 187 -2.23 13.78 -16.64
C THR A 187 -0.71 13.82 -16.69
N LEU A 188 -0.07 13.34 -15.62
CA LEU A 188 1.38 13.14 -15.54
C LEU A 188 1.64 11.63 -15.57
N GLN A 189 2.08 11.09 -16.71
CA GLN A 189 2.11 9.65 -16.94
C GLN A 189 3.44 9.10 -17.41
N ASN A 190 3.95 8.04 -16.80
CA ASN A 190 5.11 7.30 -17.33
C ASN A 190 6.34 8.19 -17.57
N ASN A 191 6.59 9.17 -16.71
CA ASN A 191 7.80 9.99 -16.77
C ASN A 191 8.88 9.44 -15.84
N SER A 192 10.15 9.59 -16.21
CA SER A 192 11.30 9.42 -15.30
C SER A 192 11.70 10.78 -14.76
N VAL A 193 11.76 10.93 -13.43
CA VAL A 193 12.16 12.19 -12.78
C VAL A 193 13.39 11.97 -11.90
N LYS A 194 14.44 12.75 -12.16
CA LYS A 194 15.77 12.59 -11.53
C LYS A 194 16.33 13.91 -11.03
N LYS A 195 17.26 13.83 -10.08
CA LYS A 195 18.00 14.98 -9.52
C LYS A 195 17.08 16.08 -9.00
N SER A 196 15.97 15.74 -8.38
CA SER A 196 15.00 16.74 -7.94
C SER A 196 15.00 16.90 -6.41
N TYR A 197 14.77 18.13 -5.95
CA TYR A 197 14.40 18.37 -4.55
C TYR A 197 13.00 17.84 -4.28
N ILE A 198 12.03 18.31 -5.07
CA ILE A 198 10.71 17.69 -5.22
C ILE A 198 10.56 17.25 -6.67
N GLY A 199 10.19 15.99 -6.91
CA GLY A 199 10.03 15.45 -8.26
C GLY A 199 8.92 16.15 -9.02
N MET A 200 7.69 15.99 -8.54
CA MET A 200 6.51 16.68 -9.05
C MET A 200 5.87 17.50 -7.93
N TYR A 201 5.90 18.82 -8.09
CA TYR A 201 5.34 19.77 -7.13
C TYR A 201 4.07 20.41 -7.71
N LEU A 202 2.91 19.93 -7.27
CA LEU A 202 1.60 20.42 -7.67
C LEU A 202 0.96 21.18 -6.51
N PHE A 203 0.81 22.49 -6.66
CA PHE A 203 0.26 23.34 -5.62
C PHE A 203 -0.79 24.29 -6.20
N THR A 204 -2.03 24.09 -5.77
CA THR A 204 -3.18 24.91 -6.15
C THR A 204 -3.56 25.89 -5.05
N ALA A 205 -4.18 27.00 -5.44
CA ALA A 205 -4.95 27.81 -4.49
C ALA A 205 -6.09 26.94 -3.96
N ILE A 206 -6.25 26.91 -2.63
CA ILE A 206 -7.27 26.09 -1.98
C ILE A 206 -8.64 26.62 -2.36
N ALA A 207 -9.36 25.88 -3.19
CA ALA A 207 -10.73 26.16 -3.61
C ALA A 207 -11.41 24.86 -4.03
N ALA A 208 -12.73 24.76 -3.82
CA ALA A 208 -13.50 23.60 -4.24
C ALA A 208 -13.35 23.37 -5.75
N GLY A 209 -13.05 22.13 -6.13
CA GLY A 209 -12.84 21.71 -7.52
C GLY A 209 -11.53 22.15 -8.17
N ASN A 210 -10.64 22.91 -7.52
CA ASN A 210 -9.34 23.27 -8.10
C ASN A 210 -8.36 22.10 -7.96
N GLY A 211 -7.68 21.71 -9.04
CA GLY A 211 -6.86 20.50 -9.10
C GLY A 211 -7.64 19.25 -9.49
N ALA A 212 -8.95 19.37 -9.76
CA ALA A 212 -9.81 18.23 -10.07
C ALA A 212 -9.32 17.47 -11.31
N ASN A 213 -9.50 16.14 -11.28
CA ASN A 213 -9.08 15.23 -12.34
C ASN A 213 -7.58 15.29 -12.65
N THR A 214 -6.76 15.64 -11.66
CA THR A 214 -5.31 15.50 -11.75
C THR A 214 -4.93 14.04 -11.51
N LEU A 215 -4.29 13.41 -12.49
CA LEU A 215 -3.82 12.03 -12.46
C LEU A 215 -2.29 11.99 -12.57
N VAL A 216 -1.63 11.48 -11.53
CA VAL A 216 -0.18 11.21 -11.54
C VAL A 216 0.03 9.71 -11.52
N THR A 217 0.41 9.11 -12.66
CA THR A 217 0.42 7.66 -12.81
C THR A 217 1.62 7.05 -13.52
N GLY A 218 2.11 5.90 -13.05
CA GLY A 218 3.15 5.15 -13.75
C GLY A 218 4.52 5.85 -13.81
N ASN A 219 4.73 6.92 -13.04
CA ASN A 219 5.99 7.66 -13.05
C ASN A 219 7.04 6.96 -12.19
N ASP A 220 8.30 7.18 -12.54
CA ASP A 220 9.49 6.57 -11.94
C ASP A 220 10.40 7.63 -11.32
N PHE A 221 10.64 7.49 -10.01
CA PHE A 221 11.49 8.38 -9.21
C PHE A 221 12.66 7.61 -8.56
N THR A 222 13.04 6.46 -9.09
CA THR A 222 13.95 5.49 -8.44
C THR A 222 15.44 5.68 -8.76
N ALA A 223 15.83 6.79 -9.37
CA ALA A 223 17.24 7.05 -9.66
C ALA A 223 18.11 7.06 -8.38
N THR A 224 19.35 6.60 -8.50
CA THR A 224 20.28 6.39 -7.37
C THR A 224 21.51 7.30 -7.47
N GLY A 225 22.29 7.39 -6.40
CA GLY A 225 23.59 8.08 -6.42
C GLY A 225 23.44 9.59 -6.69
N ALA A 226 24.26 10.14 -7.58
CA ALA A 226 24.20 11.56 -7.96
C ALA A 226 22.88 11.95 -8.66
N ASP A 227 22.12 10.97 -9.15
CA ASP A 227 20.84 11.18 -9.82
C ASP A 227 19.64 11.08 -8.87
N ALA A 228 19.88 10.73 -7.60
CA ALA A 228 18.83 10.53 -6.62
C ALA A 228 18.01 11.79 -6.36
N ASN A 229 16.71 11.57 -6.18
CA ASN A 229 15.78 12.58 -5.69
C ASN A 229 16.02 12.82 -4.18
N ARG A 230 15.59 13.98 -3.67
CA ARG A 230 15.99 14.45 -2.33
C ARG A 230 14.87 14.53 -1.30
N LEU A 231 13.88 15.41 -1.42
CA LEU A 231 12.90 15.65 -0.35
C LEU A 231 11.61 14.87 -0.58
N VAL A 232 10.94 15.08 -1.72
CA VAL A 232 9.63 14.47 -2.01
C VAL A 232 9.57 13.96 -3.44
N GLY A 233 8.98 12.78 -3.66
CA GLY A 233 8.70 12.30 -5.02
C GLY A 233 7.56 13.08 -5.64
N ILE A 234 6.37 12.95 -5.03
CA ILE A 234 5.14 13.60 -5.48
C ILE A 234 4.55 14.41 -4.32
N TYR A 235 4.44 15.72 -4.50
CA TYR A 235 3.88 16.65 -3.53
C TYR A 235 2.62 17.30 -4.10
N LEU A 236 1.50 17.16 -3.38
CA LEU A 236 0.23 17.83 -3.69
C LEU A 236 -0.17 18.74 -2.52
N GLN A 237 -0.62 19.95 -2.83
CA GLN A 237 -1.19 20.89 -1.85
C GLN A 237 -2.35 21.66 -2.44
N GLY A 238 -3.48 21.67 -1.73
CA GLY A 238 -4.68 22.42 -2.11
C GLY A 238 -5.58 21.77 -3.16
N LEU A 239 -5.20 20.61 -3.71
CA LEU A 239 -5.95 19.97 -4.79
C LEU A 239 -7.24 19.30 -4.27
N ASP A 240 -8.32 19.42 -5.01
CA ASP A 240 -9.60 18.75 -4.75
C ASP A 240 -9.90 17.75 -5.86
N GLY A 241 -9.81 16.44 -5.58
CA GLY A 241 -10.12 15.39 -6.56
C GLY A 241 -8.92 14.87 -7.37
N ALA A 242 -7.74 14.76 -6.77
CA ALA A 242 -6.54 14.23 -7.43
C ALA A 242 -6.31 12.73 -7.16
N THR A 243 -5.64 12.04 -8.08
CA THR A 243 -5.26 10.62 -7.97
C THR A 243 -3.78 10.43 -8.24
N VAL A 244 -3.07 9.83 -7.29
CA VAL A 244 -1.67 9.40 -7.42
C VAL A 244 -1.63 7.88 -7.42
N THR A 245 -1.34 7.25 -8.56
CA THR A 245 -1.47 5.80 -8.70
C THR A 245 -0.37 5.11 -9.49
N ASN A 246 -0.05 3.86 -9.20
CA ASN A 246 0.90 3.05 -9.98
C ASN A 246 2.29 3.68 -10.18
N ASN A 247 2.73 4.60 -9.31
CA ASN A 247 4.07 5.18 -9.41
C ASN A 247 5.08 4.29 -8.68
N THR A 248 6.33 4.31 -9.15
CA THR A 248 7.47 3.67 -8.46
C THR A 248 8.39 4.75 -7.92
N ILE A 249 8.57 4.78 -6.59
CA ILE A 249 9.25 5.87 -5.88
C ILE A 249 10.27 5.28 -4.92
N GLY A 250 11.51 5.78 -4.92
CA GLY A 250 12.51 5.28 -3.99
C GLY A 250 13.91 5.81 -4.21
N ASN A 251 14.86 5.27 -3.44
CA ASN A 251 16.30 5.54 -3.58
C ASN A 251 16.68 7.01 -3.38
N PHE A 252 15.96 7.73 -2.52
CA PHE A 252 16.30 9.12 -2.24
C PHE A 252 17.65 9.21 -1.54
N GLU A 253 18.33 10.34 -1.70
CA GLU A 253 19.54 10.58 -0.93
C GLU A 253 19.24 10.61 0.57
N THR A 254 20.15 10.05 1.37
CA THR A 254 19.93 9.77 2.79
C THR A 254 20.69 10.71 3.73
N ALA A 255 21.48 11.65 3.19
CA ALA A 255 22.44 12.41 3.97
C ALA A 255 21.87 13.72 4.53
N ASN A 256 21.04 14.43 3.76
CA ASN A 256 20.50 15.71 4.20
C ASN A 256 19.44 15.55 5.28
N ALA A 257 19.49 16.43 6.28
CA ALA A 257 18.61 16.43 7.45
C ALA A 257 17.19 16.89 7.13
N GLU A 258 16.44 16.02 6.46
CA GLU A 258 15.08 16.25 5.99
C GLU A 258 14.25 14.97 6.15
N ILE A 259 12.93 15.13 6.30
CA ILE A 259 12.02 13.98 6.24
C ILE A 259 11.75 13.67 4.77
N LYS A 260 12.33 12.59 4.29
CA LYS A 260 12.17 12.06 2.93
C LYS A 260 10.75 11.54 2.76
N ARG A 261 10.07 11.87 1.65
CA ARG A 261 8.68 11.44 1.43
C ARG A 261 8.48 10.86 0.04
N GLY A 262 7.91 9.68 -0.06
CA GLY A 262 7.51 9.15 -1.36
C GLY A 262 6.40 10.00 -1.97
N VAL A 263 5.25 10.03 -1.29
CA VAL A 263 4.09 10.86 -1.64
C VAL A 263 3.69 11.72 -0.44
N TRP A 264 3.40 13.00 -0.67
CA TRP A 264 2.87 13.90 0.35
C TRP A 264 1.61 14.63 -0.14
N PHE A 265 0.48 14.33 0.49
CA PHE A 265 -0.71 15.18 0.42
C PHE A 265 -0.67 16.17 1.59
N ALA A 266 -0.29 17.41 1.27
CA ALA A 266 -0.20 18.50 2.22
C ALA A 266 -1.54 19.24 2.35
N THR A 267 -1.52 20.32 3.15
CA THR A 267 -2.70 21.12 3.52
C THR A 267 -3.64 21.39 2.35
N GLY A 268 -4.94 21.20 2.56
CA GLY A 268 -5.97 21.47 1.56
C GLY A 268 -6.05 20.46 0.41
N THR A 269 -5.24 19.39 0.38
CA THR A 269 -5.43 18.31 -0.59
C THR A 269 -6.57 17.39 -0.15
N VAL A 270 -7.72 17.48 -0.79
CA VAL A 270 -8.96 16.82 -0.35
C VAL A 270 -9.58 15.97 -1.44
N ASN A 271 -10.49 15.06 -1.06
CA ASN A 271 -11.21 14.15 -1.97
C ASN A 271 -10.28 13.41 -2.94
N SER A 272 -9.07 13.09 -2.48
CA SER A 272 -7.96 12.63 -3.31
C SER A 272 -7.50 11.24 -2.90
N SER A 273 -6.80 10.53 -3.77
CA SER A 273 -6.38 9.16 -3.53
C SER A 273 -4.91 8.89 -3.85
N ILE A 274 -4.28 8.03 -3.03
CA ILE A 274 -2.94 7.48 -3.20
C ILE A 274 -3.09 5.96 -3.28
N THR A 275 -3.03 5.40 -4.49
CA THR A 275 -3.41 4.00 -4.71
C THR A 275 -2.38 3.21 -5.49
N SER A 276 -2.14 1.94 -5.17
CA SER A 276 -1.32 1.04 -5.99
C SER A 276 0.12 1.54 -6.29
N ASN A 277 0.68 2.43 -5.46
CA ASN A 277 2.05 2.90 -5.63
C ASN A 277 3.03 1.90 -4.99
N THR A 278 4.22 1.77 -5.57
CA THR A 278 5.35 1.06 -4.96
C THR A 278 6.34 2.08 -4.44
N ILE A 279 6.58 2.09 -3.13
CA ILE A 279 7.51 3.02 -2.47
C ILE A 279 8.57 2.21 -1.73
N THR A 280 9.83 2.39 -2.09
CA THR A 280 10.91 1.53 -1.60
C THR A 280 12.19 2.29 -1.27
N ASN A 281 13.07 1.71 -0.47
CA ASN A 281 14.45 2.16 -0.30
C ASN A 281 14.57 3.63 0.14
N LEU A 282 13.69 4.08 1.05
CA LEU A 282 13.85 5.38 1.70
C LEU A 282 14.63 5.22 3.00
N GLY A 283 15.42 6.23 3.34
CA GLY A 283 16.34 6.17 4.46
C GLY A 283 16.87 7.53 4.88
N TYR A 284 17.50 7.56 6.06
CA TYR A 284 18.22 8.72 6.56
C TYR A 284 19.41 8.25 7.40
N THR A 285 20.57 8.86 7.23
CA THR A 285 21.83 8.46 7.87
C THR A 285 22.47 9.58 8.69
N GLY A 286 21.89 10.78 8.70
CA GLY A 286 22.41 11.96 9.40
C GLY A 286 21.98 12.09 10.87
N THR A 287 22.46 13.15 11.52
CA THR A 287 22.27 13.42 12.97
C THR A 287 21.30 14.57 13.29
N GLY A 288 20.81 15.29 12.28
CA GLY A 288 19.74 16.30 12.43
C GLY A 288 18.33 15.71 12.42
N ALA A 289 17.30 16.56 12.44
CA ALA A 289 15.87 16.19 12.50
C ALA A 289 15.28 15.58 11.21
N GLY A 290 16.08 14.78 10.48
CA GLY A 290 15.65 14.09 9.25
C GLY A 290 14.70 12.93 9.51
N GLY A 291 14.49 12.08 8.51
CA GLY A 291 13.65 10.88 8.63
C GLY A 291 13.16 10.39 7.27
N ALA A 292 12.23 9.44 7.25
CA ALA A 292 11.60 9.01 6.01
C ALA A 292 10.16 8.56 6.24
N THR A 293 9.31 8.87 5.26
CA THR A 293 7.92 8.42 5.19
C THR A 293 7.62 7.91 3.79
N GLY A 294 6.88 6.82 3.66
CA GLY A 294 6.43 6.37 2.35
C GLY A 294 5.34 7.29 1.84
N ILE A 295 4.26 7.36 2.63
CA ILE A 295 3.11 8.23 2.38
C ILE A 295 2.94 9.16 3.58
N THR A 296 2.82 10.45 3.33
CA THR A 296 2.41 11.45 4.33
C THR A 296 1.09 12.09 3.91
N VAL A 297 0.13 12.14 4.83
CA VAL A 297 -1.10 12.94 4.69
C VAL A 297 -1.19 13.91 5.84
N THR A 298 -1.14 15.20 5.52
CA THR A 298 -1.38 16.31 6.44
C THR A 298 -2.46 17.26 5.91
N SER A 299 -3.38 16.70 5.11
CA SER A 299 -4.52 17.38 4.52
C SER A 299 -5.52 17.83 5.59
N GLY A 300 -5.47 19.10 6.00
CA GLY A 300 -6.49 19.71 6.87
C GLY A 300 -7.66 20.34 6.11
N ASN A 301 -8.80 20.52 6.79
CA ASN A 301 -9.94 21.32 6.33
C ASN A 301 -9.54 22.80 6.18
N THR A 302 -9.61 23.33 4.96
CA THR A 302 -9.22 24.71 4.65
C THR A 302 -10.24 25.43 3.73
N GLY A 303 -11.52 25.06 3.79
CA GLY A 303 -12.59 25.74 3.06
C GLY A 303 -12.95 25.18 1.67
N ALA A 304 -12.11 24.30 1.08
CA ALA A 304 -12.47 23.54 -0.12
C ALA A 304 -13.40 22.35 0.20
N SER A 305 -13.21 21.71 1.35
CA SER A 305 -14.04 20.62 1.86
C SER A 305 -13.99 20.61 3.39
N ALA A 306 -15.11 20.25 4.03
CA ALA A 306 -15.21 20.09 5.48
C ALA A 306 -14.40 18.90 6.02
N ALA A 307 -14.01 17.98 5.13
CA ALA A 307 -13.18 16.83 5.46
C ALA A 307 -12.09 16.56 4.42
N ALA A 308 -10.99 15.94 4.85
CA ALA A 308 -9.90 15.60 3.94
C ALA A 308 -10.32 14.54 2.92
N ASN A 309 -11.07 13.51 3.34
CA ASN A 309 -11.58 12.45 2.46
C ASN A 309 -10.48 11.82 1.59
N VAL A 310 -9.33 11.52 2.20
CA VAL A 310 -8.18 10.94 1.51
C VAL A 310 -8.22 9.42 1.58
N ILE A 311 -7.99 8.76 0.45
CA ILE A 311 -7.89 7.30 0.36
C ILE A 311 -6.42 6.90 0.16
N ILE A 312 -5.91 6.02 1.00
CA ILE A 312 -4.60 5.37 0.90
C ILE A 312 -4.84 3.88 0.74
N ARG A 313 -4.78 3.37 -0.50
CA ARG A 313 -5.23 2.00 -0.80
C ARG A 313 -4.24 1.17 -1.61
N SER A 314 -4.04 -0.10 -1.26
CA SER A 314 -3.29 -1.05 -2.10
C SER A 314 -1.86 -0.63 -2.44
N ASN A 315 -1.23 0.23 -1.63
CA ASN A 315 0.16 0.60 -1.84
C ASN A 315 1.09 -0.49 -1.28
N ASN A 316 2.22 -0.69 -1.94
CA ASN A 316 3.30 -1.55 -1.48
C ASN A 316 4.47 -0.67 -1.00
N ILE A 317 4.68 -0.60 0.31
CA ILE A 317 5.68 0.27 0.93
C ILE A 317 6.69 -0.62 1.66
N ASN A 318 7.94 -0.63 1.19
CA ASN A 318 8.90 -1.58 1.74
C ASN A 318 10.37 -1.16 1.74
N ASN A 319 11.19 -1.93 2.43
CA ASN A 319 12.65 -1.83 2.43
C ASN A 319 13.17 -0.44 2.84
N PHE A 320 12.65 0.12 3.92
CA PHE A 320 13.16 1.37 4.49
C PHE A 320 14.21 1.06 5.54
N THR A 321 15.38 1.69 5.44
CA THR A 321 16.47 1.53 6.41
C THR A 321 17.05 2.90 6.77
N SER A 322 17.13 3.17 8.07
CA SER A 322 17.74 4.40 8.61
C SER A 322 18.73 4.07 9.70
N SER A 323 19.80 4.85 9.78
CA SER A 323 20.69 4.92 10.93
C SER A 323 20.70 6.32 11.55
N GLY A 324 19.82 7.21 11.08
CA GLY A 324 19.75 8.60 11.51
C GLY A 324 18.88 8.85 12.75
N THR A 325 18.96 10.06 13.28
CA THR A 325 18.32 10.51 14.54
C THR A 325 16.91 11.07 14.34
N GLY A 326 16.28 10.73 13.21
CA GLY A 326 14.96 11.22 12.85
C GLY A 326 13.85 10.67 13.74
N THR A 327 12.92 11.53 14.15
CA THR A 327 11.76 11.15 14.99
C THR A 327 10.58 10.59 14.19
N ILE A 328 10.62 10.72 12.87
CA ILE A 328 9.58 10.21 11.98
C ILE A 328 10.23 9.28 10.96
N PHE A 329 10.04 7.98 11.16
CA PHE A 329 10.51 6.94 10.26
C PHE A 329 9.42 5.87 10.07
N THR A 330 8.56 6.05 9.07
CA THR A 330 7.30 5.32 8.96
C THR A 330 6.94 4.91 7.54
N GLY A 331 6.18 3.83 7.38
CA GLY A 331 5.58 3.50 6.08
C GLY A 331 4.50 4.50 5.68
N ILE A 332 3.46 4.64 6.52
CA ILE A 332 2.33 5.57 6.31
C ILE A 332 2.23 6.50 7.52
N TYR A 333 2.15 7.80 7.27
CA TYR A 333 1.96 8.85 8.28
C TYR A 333 0.71 9.68 7.97
N VAL A 334 -0.23 9.74 8.91
CA VAL A 334 -1.41 10.61 8.80
C VAL A 334 -1.46 11.51 10.03
N ALA A 335 -1.33 12.81 9.85
CA ALA A 335 -1.31 13.78 10.94
C ALA A 335 -1.93 15.11 10.51
N GLY A 336 -1.88 16.12 11.37
CA GLY A 336 -2.41 17.45 11.10
C GLY A 336 -3.59 17.81 12.01
N THR A 337 -3.89 19.11 12.09
CA THR A 337 -4.85 19.62 13.08
C THR A 337 -6.30 19.30 12.76
N ALA A 338 -6.63 19.17 11.47
CA ALA A 338 -7.99 18.97 10.97
C ALA A 338 -8.09 17.84 9.94
N THR A 339 -7.14 16.90 9.96
CA THR A 339 -7.14 15.76 9.04
C THR A 339 -8.18 14.75 9.49
N ASN A 340 -9.22 14.53 8.68
CA ASN A 340 -10.33 13.63 8.97
C ASN A 340 -10.86 12.92 7.70
N GLY A 341 -11.63 11.85 7.90
CA GLY A 341 -12.22 11.07 6.80
C GLY A 341 -11.18 10.31 5.97
N VAL A 342 -10.05 9.94 6.58
CA VAL A 342 -9.00 9.19 5.88
C VAL A 342 -9.32 7.69 5.90
N ILE A 343 -9.16 7.02 4.76
CA ILE A 343 -9.24 5.56 4.65
C ILE A 343 -7.83 5.03 4.33
N ILE A 344 -7.34 4.12 5.14
CA ILE A 344 -6.06 3.42 4.97
C ILE A 344 -6.39 1.93 4.85
N ASP A 345 -6.42 1.38 3.64
CA ASP A 345 -6.81 -0.01 3.45
C ASP A 345 -6.02 -0.80 2.41
N LYS A 346 -5.92 -2.11 2.62
CA LYS A 346 -5.27 -3.04 1.69
C LYS A 346 -3.81 -2.73 1.39
N ASN A 347 -3.15 -1.90 2.20
CA ASN A 347 -1.73 -1.57 1.99
C ASN A 347 -0.85 -2.69 2.56
N LYS A 348 0.25 -2.98 1.87
CA LYS A 348 1.33 -3.84 2.37
C LYS A 348 2.49 -2.94 2.79
N VAL A 349 2.79 -2.93 4.09
CA VAL A 349 3.89 -2.16 4.67
C VAL A 349 4.87 -3.13 5.30
N SER A 350 6.08 -3.25 4.74
CA SER A 350 7.03 -4.28 5.18
C SER A 350 8.46 -3.76 5.33
N THR A 351 9.21 -4.23 6.32
CA THR A 351 10.65 -3.91 6.42
C THR A 351 10.90 -2.40 6.59
N ILE A 352 10.34 -1.82 7.65
CA ILE A 352 10.61 -0.44 8.07
C ILE A 352 11.56 -0.49 9.26
N LYS A 353 12.84 -0.17 9.05
CA LYS A 353 13.92 -0.43 10.01
C LYS A 353 14.71 0.82 10.36
N ASN A 354 14.87 1.08 11.65
CA ASN A 354 15.80 2.11 12.15
C ASN A 354 16.84 1.46 13.07
N THR A 355 18.12 1.55 12.72
CA THR A 355 19.23 0.91 13.44
C THR A 355 20.07 1.91 14.23
N ASN A 356 19.59 3.13 14.45
CA ASN A 356 20.33 4.15 15.20
C ASN A 356 20.55 3.73 16.66
N ILE A 357 21.82 3.70 17.09
CA ILE A 357 22.26 3.23 18.40
C ILE A 357 21.66 3.98 19.61
N ASN A 358 21.13 5.19 19.40
CA ASN A 358 20.49 5.99 20.44
C ASN A 358 19.01 5.63 20.63
N GLY A 359 18.49 4.62 19.93
CA GLY A 359 17.19 4.02 20.20
C GLY A 359 16.04 4.50 19.32
N TYR A 360 16.26 5.28 18.26
CA TYR A 360 15.19 5.84 17.43
C TYR A 360 14.28 4.78 16.79
N GLY A 361 12.97 5.00 16.91
CA GLY A 361 11.94 4.06 16.52
C GLY A 361 11.64 4.04 15.02
N SER A 362 10.75 3.12 14.66
CA SER A 362 10.18 2.97 13.32
C SER A 362 8.72 2.55 13.41
N GLN A 363 7.90 2.92 12.43
CA GLN A 363 6.48 2.60 12.42
C GLN A 363 6.04 2.02 11.08
N GLY A 364 5.11 1.05 11.09
CA GLY A 364 4.43 0.64 9.86
C GLY A 364 3.42 1.70 9.43
N ILE A 365 2.40 1.90 10.27
CA ILE A 365 1.36 2.92 10.09
C ILE A 365 1.31 3.78 11.35
N TYR A 366 1.41 5.09 11.20
CA TYR A 366 1.33 6.05 12.30
C TYR A 366 0.25 7.09 12.04
N VAL A 367 -0.78 7.13 12.88
CA VAL A 367 -1.85 8.13 12.84
C VAL A 367 -1.79 9.04 14.07
N ALA A 368 -1.83 10.35 13.82
CA ALA A 368 -1.65 11.40 14.82
C ALA A 368 -2.38 12.68 14.40
N SER A 369 -3.59 12.56 13.84
CA SER A 369 -4.46 13.72 13.67
C SER A 369 -4.82 14.27 15.04
N THR A 370 -4.76 15.59 15.25
CA THR A 370 -5.19 16.17 16.53
C THR A 370 -6.71 16.34 16.61
N ASN A 371 -7.44 15.97 15.56
CA ASN A 371 -8.91 16.01 15.54
C ASN A 371 -9.47 14.89 16.46
N PRO A 372 -10.29 15.21 17.47
CA PRO A 372 -10.89 14.21 18.36
C PRO A 372 -11.93 13.32 17.65
N ALA A 373 -12.38 13.71 16.46
CA ALA A 373 -13.31 12.97 15.61
C ALA A 373 -12.74 12.84 14.17
N ALA A 374 -11.49 12.39 14.07
CA ALA A 374 -10.79 12.21 12.80
C ALA A 374 -11.48 11.22 11.84
N ASN A 375 -12.36 10.34 12.34
CA ASN A 375 -13.12 9.37 11.53
C ASN A 375 -12.21 8.65 10.51
N THR A 376 -11.08 8.11 10.98
CA THR A 376 -10.08 7.46 10.14
C THR A 376 -10.27 5.95 10.20
N LEU A 377 -10.47 5.31 9.04
CA LEU A 377 -10.60 3.86 8.91
C LEU A 377 -9.25 3.26 8.52
N ILE A 378 -8.74 2.33 9.33
CA ILE A 378 -7.52 1.57 9.09
C ILE A 378 -7.93 0.10 9.00
N SER A 379 -7.96 -0.46 7.79
CA SER A 379 -8.47 -1.83 7.63
C SER A 379 -7.79 -2.66 6.55
N ASN A 380 -7.80 -3.99 6.71
CA ASN A 380 -7.24 -4.90 5.70
C ASN A 380 -5.77 -4.61 5.35
N ASN A 381 -5.01 -3.92 6.20
CA ASN A 381 -3.59 -3.66 5.95
C ASN A 381 -2.76 -4.83 6.47
N ILE A 382 -1.67 -5.12 5.75
CA ILE A 382 -0.65 -6.08 6.16
C ILE A 382 0.60 -5.30 6.55
N VAL A 383 1.00 -5.41 7.81
CA VAL A 383 2.18 -4.72 8.33
C VAL A 383 3.16 -5.75 8.90
N ASN A 384 4.39 -5.80 8.38
CA ASN A 384 5.42 -6.69 8.93
C ASN A 384 6.84 -6.13 8.84
N GLY A 385 7.82 -6.82 9.43
CA GLY A 385 9.24 -6.48 9.32
C GLY A 385 9.65 -5.16 9.96
N VAL A 386 8.81 -4.58 10.83
CA VAL A 386 9.09 -3.30 11.48
C VAL A 386 10.01 -3.52 12.69
N SER A 387 11.16 -2.85 12.70
CA SER A 387 12.12 -2.96 13.80
C SER A 387 12.89 -1.64 14.04
N GLY A 388 13.26 -1.41 15.29
CA GLY A 388 14.12 -0.31 15.72
C GLY A 388 15.45 -0.85 16.27
N TYR A 389 16.27 0.05 16.82
CA TYR A 389 17.45 -0.38 17.57
C TYR A 389 17.04 -1.05 18.87
N GLY A 390 16.04 -0.50 19.56
CA GLY A 390 15.46 -1.05 20.78
C GLY A 390 15.76 -0.17 21.99
N TYR A 391 14.72 0.11 22.77
CA TYR A 391 14.82 0.84 24.03
C TYR A 391 13.90 0.19 25.08
N ALA A 392 14.50 -0.32 26.15
CA ALA A 392 13.83 -1.15 27.15
C ALA A 392 13.09 -0.37 28.26
N ALA A 393 13.25 0.97 28.33
CA ALA A 393 12.68 1.76 29.42
C ALA A 393 11.34 2.44 29.08
N GLY A 394 10.96 2.49 27.79
CA GLY A 394 9.77 3.19 27.31
C GLY A 394 9.09 2.49 26.14
N GLY A 395 7.89 2.94 25.80
CA GLY A 395 7.13 2.48 24.63
C GLY A 395 6.64 3.65 23.77
N GLY A 396 7.38 4.76 23.79
CA GLY A 396 7.13 5.90 22.91
C GLY A 396 7.39 5.56 21.45
N VAL A 397 6.92 6.44 20.56
CA VAL A 397 7.07 6.27 19.11
C VAL A 397 8.54 6.20 18.68
N ASN A 398 9.42 6.87 19.41
CA ASN A 398 10.85 6.94 19.12
C ASN A 398 11.66 5.82 19.78
N ASP A 399 11.06 4.89 20.51
CA ASP A 399 11.82 3.96 21.37
C ASP A 399 12.10 2.62 20.68
N ASN A 400 11.17 2.18 19.81
CA ASN A 400 11.16 0.84 19.26
C ASN A 400 10.49 0.81 17.87
N GLY A 401 10.62 -0.32 17.18
CA GLY A 401 9.77 -0.63 16.02
C GLY A 401 8.34 -0.98 16.45
N ASN A 402 7.34 -0.35 15.82
CA ASN A 402 5.92 -0.57 16.11
C ASN A 402 5.08 -0.78 14.84
N GLY A 403 4.12 -1.69 14.85
CA GLY A 403 3.28 -1.98 13.69
C GLY A 403 2.33 -0.83 13.34
N ILE A 404 1.23 -0.70 14.10
CA ILE A 404 0.26 0.40 13.99
C ILE A 404 0.34 1.26 15.25
N VAL A 405 0.48 2.58 15.09
CA VAL A 405 0.59 3.54 16.19
C VAL A 405 -0.52 4.59 16.12
N VAL A 406 -1.20 4.82 17.24
CA VAL A 406 -2.10 5.95 17.44
C VAL A 406 -1.45 6.94 18.40
N GLY A 407 -1.14 8.12 17.90
CA GLY A 407 -0.40 9.16 18.63
C GLY A 407 -1.28 10.11 19.41
N THR A 408 -2.37 10.59 18.83
CA THR A 408 -3.26 11.59 19.45
C THR A 408 -4.59 11.67 18.70
N GLY A 409 -5.53 12.51 19.15
CA GLY A 409 -6.86 12.67 18.57
C GLY A 409 -7.82 11.52 18.91
N GLY A 410 -8.82 11.32 18.05
CA GLY A 410 -9.82 10.26 18.22
C GLY A 410 -10.64 9.98 16.96
N GLY A 411 -11.57 9.03 17.04
CA GLY A 411 -12.36 8.56 15.90
C GLY A 411 -11.60 7.60 15.00
N TYR A 412 -10.68 6.80 15.55
CA TYR A 412 -9.92 5.79 14.82
C TYR A 412 -10.66 4.46 14.84
N LYS A 413 -10.92 3.92 13.65
CA LYS A 413 -11.57 2.62 13.42
C LYS A 413 -10.54 1.67 12.86
N ILE A 414 -10.09 0.70 13.64
CA ILE A 414 -8.97 -0.18 13.31
C ILE A 414 -9.49 -1.61 13.23
N TYR A 415 -9.77 -2.07 12.01
CA TYR A 415 -10.47 -3.32 11.76
C TYR A 415 -9.73 -4.26 10.83
N TYR A 416 -9.73 -5.56 11.09
CA TYR A 416 -9.27 -6.55 10.10
C TYR A 416 -7.85 -6.31 9.56
N ASN A 417 -6.96 -5.74 10.35
CA ASN A 417 -5.55 -5.65 9.95
C ASN A 417 -4.82 -6.92 10.40
N THR A 418 -3.82 -7.35 9.62
CA THR A 418 -2.88 -8.40 10.03
C THR A 418 -1.52 -7.74 10.23
N VAL A 419 -1.06 -7.70 11.47
CA VAL A 419 0.22 -7.08 11.83
C VAL A 419 1.12 -8.11 12.46
N VAL A 420 2.27 -8.35 11.83
CA VAL A 420 3.23 -9.37 12.23
C VAL A 420 4.59 -8.73 12.49
N MET A 421 4.93 -8.55 13.76
CA MET A 421 6.25 -8.10 14.19
C MET A 421 7.21 -9.30 14.16
N ASP A 422 7.80 -9.57 13.00
CA ASP A 422 8.66 -10.72 12.68
C ASP A 422 10.16 -10.37 12.57
N ALA A 423 10.53 -9.10 12.68
CA ALA A 423 11.92 -8.64 12.68
C ALA A 423 12.34 -8.10 14.05
N SER A 424 13.27 -8.77 14.72
CA SER A 424 13.75 -8.37 16.05
C SER A 424 14.39 -6.98 16.08
N GLN A 425 14.24 -6.28 17.20
CA GLN A 425 15.06 -5.10 17.51
C GLN A 425 16.55 -5.49 17.59
N THR A 426 17.46 -4.54 17.39
CA THR A 426 18.91 -4.79 17.48
C THR A 426 19.37 -5.16 18.90
N VAL A 427 18.83 -4.49 19.91
CA VAL A 427 19.10 -4.72 21.34
C VAL A 427 17.80 -4.91 22.12
N ALA A 428 17.89 -4.96 23.45
CA ALA A 428 16.70 -5.09 24.28
C ALA A 428 15.74 -3.92 24.08
N GLY A 429 14.46 -4.22 23.84
CA GLY A 429 13.44 -3.23 23.52
C GLY A 429 12.08 -3.53 24.12
N ARG A 430 11.06 -2.77 23.70
CA ARG A 430 9.63 -2.96 23.99
C ARG A 430 8.76 -2.73 22.73
N PRO A 431 9.01 -3.45 21.62
CA PRO A 431 8.24 -3.29 20.39
C PRO A 431 6.80 -3.76 20.57
N SER A 432 5.92 -3.24 19.71
CA SER A 432 4.51 -3.62 19.74
C SER A 432 3.87 -3.72 18.35
N ALA A 433 2.91 -4.63 18.21
CA ALA A 433 2.12 -4.73 16.98
C ALA A 433 1.10 -3.58 16.90
N PHE A 434 0.51 -3.20 18.04
CA PHE A 434 -0.31 -2.01 18.19
C PHE A 434 0.16 -1.16 19.38
N ASN A 435 0.28 0.15 19.17
CA ASN A 435 0.71 1.11 20.18
C ASN A 435 -0.26 2.30 20.29
N ALA A 436 -0.92 2.47 21.44
CA ALA A 436 -1.60 3.70 21.81
C ALA A 436 -0.71 4.54 22.73
N LEU A 437 -0.23 5.69 22.23
CA LEU A 437 0.64 6.57 23.01
C LEU A 437 -0.12 7.24 24.16
N SER A 438 0.58 7.63 25.22
CA SER A 438 0.01 8.36 26.37
C SER A 438 -0.60 9.71 26.01
N THR A 439 -0.26 10.26 24.84
CA THR A 439 -0.83 11.48 24.26
C THR A 439 -2.22 11.31 23.66
N VAL A 440 -2.75 10.09 23.62
CA VAL A 440 -4.17 9.82 23.33
C VAL A 440 -4.96 10.01 24.62
N THR A 441 -5.75 11.08 24.69
CA THR A 441 -6.54 11.44 25.89
C THR A 441 -8.04 11.51 25.65
N THR A 442 -8.47 11.47 24.39
CA THR A 442 -9.89 11.53 24.03
C THR A 442 -10.56 10.21 24.43
N ALA A 443 -11.61 10.28 25.26
CA ALA A 443 -12.39 9.10 25.64
C ALA A 443 -13.05 8.49 24.41
N GLY A 444 -12.99 7.17 24.26
CA GLY A 444 -13.53 6.47 23.10
C GLY A 444 -12.82 6.75 21.77
N ALA A 445 -11.63 7.35 21.79
CA ALA A 445 -10.82 7.66 20.61
C ALA A 445 -10.62 6.48 19.64
N ILE A 446 -10.54 5.25 20.15
CA ILE A 446 -10.09 4.08 19.39
C ILE A 446 -11.15 2.99 19.46
N ASP A 447 -11.57 2.51 18.30
CA ASP A 447 -12.33 1.27 18.13
C ASP A 447 -11.41 0.23 17.47
N LEU A 448 -11.02 -0.80 18.22
CA LEU A 448 -10.04 -1.80 17.84
C LEU A 448 -10.67 -3.20 17.83
N ARG A 449 -11.05 -3.70 16.64
CA ARG A 449 -11.73 -4.99 16.50
C ARG A 449 -11.24 -5.81 15.33
N ASN A 450 -11.42 -7.12 15.38
CA ASN A 450 -11.22 -8.04 14.26
C ASN A 450 -9.80 -8.11 13.71
N ASN A 451 -8.78 -7.65 14.43
CA ASN A 451 -7.40 -7.66 13.94
C ASN A 451 -6.67 -8.93 14.37
N ILE A 452 -5.65 -9.30 13.61
CA ILE A 452 -4.63 -10.28 14.00
C ILE A 452 -3.35 -9.53 14.32
N PHE A 453 -2.89 -9.61 15.56
CA PHE A 453 -1.65 -8.99 16.00
C PHE A 453 -0.68 -10.05 16.54
N VAL A 454 0.46 -10.17 15.87
CA VAL A 454 1.50 -11.17 16.19
C VAL A 454 2.79 -10.44 16.49
N ASN A 455 3.44 -10.77 17.61
CA ASN A 455 4.80 -10.36 17.92
C ASN A 455 5.68 -11.58 18.17
N SER A 456 6.33 -12.03 17.10
CA SER A 456 7.22 -13.19 17.08
C SER A 456 8.70 -12.80 17.20
N GLN A 457 9.00 -11.53 17.55
CA GLN A 457 10.37 -11.08 17.71
C GLN A 457 11.06 -11.78 18.90
N THR A 458 12.37 -12.00 18.81
CA THR A 458 13.11 -12.86 19.76
C THR A 458 14.24 -12.15 20.53
N GLN A 459 14.37 -10.83 20.38
CA GLN A 459 15.35 -10.03 21.14
C GLN A 459 15.18 -10.16 22.65
N ALA A 460 16.21 -9.78 23.40
CA ALA A 460 16.10 -9.62 24.85
C ALA A 460 15.11 -8.50 25.26
N GLY A 461 14.62 -8.50 26.49
CA GLY A 461 13.65 -7.51 26.97
C GLY A 461 12.20 -7.86 26.64
N ASP A 462 11.30 -6.93 26.94
CA ASP A 462 9.87 -7.10 26.72
C ASP A 462 9.51 -7.02 25.23
N ARG A 463 8.35 -7.55 24.89
CA ARG A 463 7.72 -7.42 23.58
C ARG A 463 6.24 -7.60 23.79
N TYR A 464 5.46 -6.71 23.21
CA TYR A 464 4.03 -6.70 23.40
C TYR A 464 3.32 -6.85 22.07
N VAL A 465 2.11 -7.36 22.12
CA VAL A 465 1.17 -7.26 21.01
C VAL A 465 0.45 -5.92 21.12
N LEU A 466 -0.09 -5.65 22.32
CA LEU A 466 -0.76 -4.40 22.66
C LEU A 466 0.08 -3.58 23.64
N TYR A 467 0.52 -2.40 23.23
CA TYR A 467 1.06 -1.41 24.15
C TYR A 467 0.09 -0.24 24.27
N SER A 468 -0.29 0.12 25.49
CA SER A 468 -1.03 1.35 25.77
C SER A 468 -0.35 2.14 26.87
N GLY A 469 0.20 3.29 26.50
CA GLY A 469 0.56 4.35 27.43
C GLY A 469 -0.64 5.19 27.86
N ALA A 470 -1.76 5.09 27.14
CA ALA A 470 -3.02 5.76 27.46
C ALA A 470 -3.88 4.97 28.46
N ALA A 471 -4.82 5.66 29.11
CA ALA A 471 -5.84 5.06 29.96
C ALA A 471 -6.79 4.17 29.16
N ASN A 472 -7.39 3.16 29.79
CA ASN A 472 -8.31 2.24 29.10
C ASN A 472 -9.56 2.95 28.52
N THR A 473 -9.94 4.10 29.07
CA THR A 473 -11.09 4.91 28.63
C THR A 473 -10.97 5.45 27.21
N VAL A 474 -9.79 5.42 26.60
CA VAL A 474 -9.60 5.82 25.19
C VAL A 474 -10.16 4.80 24.21
N PHE A 475 -10.40 3.56 24.63
CA PHE A 475 -10.98 2.54 23.78
C PHE A 475 -12.51 2.62 23.89
N SER A 476 -13.19 2.96 22.79
CA SER A 476 -14.66 2.88 22.70
C SER A 476 -15.10 1.43 22.56
N ASN A 477 -14.29 0.63 21.85
CA ASN A 477 -14.41 -0.81 21.81
C ASN A 477 -13.02 -1.42 21.61
N ILE A 478 -12.76 -2.53 22.30
CA ILE A 478 -11.59 -3.36 22.09
C ILE A 478 -12.03 -4.80 22.28
N ASN A 479 -12.29 -5.52 21.19
CA ASN A 479 -12.83 -6.88 21.26
C ASN A 479 -12.64 -7.64 19.95
N TYR A 480 -12.81 -8.96 19.95
CA TYR A 480 -12.69 -9.80 18.76
C TYR A 480 -11.34 -9.60 18.05
N ASN A 481 -10.23 -9.48 18.78
CA ASN A 481 -8.90 -9.47 18.16
C ASN A 481 -8.16 -10.76 18.53
N ASP A 482 -7.20 -11.17 17.73
CA ASP A 482 -6.25 -12.22 18.10
C ASP A 482 -4.90 -11.61 18.50
N TYR A 483 -4.33 -12.13 19.58
CA TYR A 483 -3.09 -11.65 20.18
C TYR A 483 -2.09 -12.77 20.38
N TYR A 484 -0.95 -12.73 19.69
CA TYR A 484 0.13 -13.67 19.94
C TYR A 484 1.45 -12.97 20.25
N SER A 485 2.07 -13.30 21.39
CA SER A 485 3.43 -12.89 21.75
C SER A 485 4.30 -14.12 21.95
N SER A 486 5.51 -14.09 21.40
CA SER A 486 6.59 -15.02 21.78
C SER A 486 7.29 -14.62 23.09
N GLY A 487 6.93 -13.47 23.68
CA GLY A 487 7.42 -13.00 24.97
C GLY A 487 6.55 -13.44 26.15
N ALA A 488 6.98 -13.08 27.36
CA ALA A 488 6.25 -13.41 28.59
C ALA A 488 4.92 -12.64 28.74
N ASN A 489 4.73 -11.56 27.99
CA ASN A 489 3.60 -10.65 28.11
C ASN A 489 2.89 -10.45 26.76
N LEU A 490 1.55 -10.50 26.77
CA LEU A 490 0.72 -10.13 25.61
C LEU A 490 0.61 -8.62 25.45
N GLY A 491 0.59 -7.87 26.55
CA GLY A 491 0.39 -6.43 26.45
C GLY A 491 0.83 -5.64 27.66
N PHE A 492 0.63 -4.33 27.58
CA PHE A 492 0.97 -3.37 28.62
C PHE A 492 -0.10 -2.28 28.71
N ILE A 493 -0.58 -2.06 29.94
CA ILE A 493 -1.42 -0.90 30.30
C ILE A 493 -1.28 -0.62 31.80
N GLY A 494 -0.51 0.42 32.14
CA GLY A 494 -0.05 0.72 33.50
C GLY A 494 0.96 -0.28 34.08
N SER A 495 0.81 -1.56 33.75
CA SER A 495 1.71 -2.67 34.05
C SER A 495 1.66 -3.71 32.92
N ALA A 496 2.63 -4.63 32.93
CA ALA A 496 2.66 -5.76 32.00
C ALA A 496 1.48 -6.72 32.24
N ARG A 497 0.96 -7.30 31.16
CA ARG A 497 -0.19 -8.21 31.11
C ARG A 497 0.26 -9.51 30.47
N ALA A 498 0.31 -10.59 31.26
CA ALA A 498 0.89 -11.85 30.85
C ALA A 498 -0.07 -12.65 29.96
N ALA A 499 -1.32 -12.77 30.40
CA ALA A 499 -2.34 -13.59 29.73
C ALA A 499 -3.54 -12.77 29.23
N LEU A 500 -4.40 -13.42 28.45
CA LEU A 500 -5.62 -12.80 27.91
C LEU A 500 -6.55 -12.30 29.02
N SER A 501 -6.64 -13.00 30.16
CA SER A 501 -7.40 -12.55 31.34
C SER A 501 -6.87 -11.22 31.91
N ASP A 502 -5.56 -10.99 31.84
CA ASP A 502 -4.94 -9.75 32.29
C ASP A 502 -5.21 -8.61 31.30
N ILE A 503 -5.24 -8.94 30.00
CA ILE A 503 -5.65 -8.01 28.95
C ILE A 503 -7.11 -7.58 29.17
N GLN A 504 -8.01 -8.52 29.44
CA GLN A 504 -9.41 -8.23 29.75
C GLN A 504 -9.53 -7.32 30.97
N THR A 505 -8.83 -7.66 32.06
CA THR A 505 -8.83 -6.87 33.29
C THR A 505 -8.24 -5.46 33.10
N GLY A 506 -7.12 -5.34 32.38
CA GLY A 506 -6.41 -4.07 32.22
C GLY A 506 -7.11 -3.12 31.24
N PHE A 507 -7.61 -3.63 30.12
CA PHE A 507 -8.24 -2.82 29.07
C PHE A 507 -9.76 -2.67 29.24
N GLY A 508 -10.42 -3.50 30.05
CA GLY A 508 -11.88 -3.40 30.29
C GLY A 508 -12.77 -3.91 29.14
N GLY A 509 -12.20 -4.71 28.22
CA GLY A 509 -12.88 -5.29 27.05
C GLY A 509 -12.36 -6.70 26.74
N ASN A 510 -12.20 -7.05 25.46
CA ASN A 510 -11.56 -8.27 24.98
C ASN A 510 -12.24 -9.60 25.35
N VAL A 511 -13.55 -9.58 25.62
CA VAL A 511 -14.32 -10.76 26.03
C VAL A 511 -14.28 -11.88 24.97
N ASN A 512 -14.32 -11.51 23.69
CA ASN A 512 -14.29 -12.43 22.54
C ASN A 512 -12.95 -12.40 21.79
N SER A 513 -11.95 -11.71 22.33
CA SER A 513 -10.60 -11.76 21.78
C SER A 513 -9.94 -13.11 22.07
N LEU A 514 -8.92 -13.45 21.30
CA LEU A 514 -8.23 -14.74 21.32
C LEU A 514 -6.73 -14.53 21.59
N ASN A 515 -6.07 -15.62 21.98
CA ASN A 515 -4.62 -15.72 22.12
C ASN A 515 -4.16 -17.00 21.44
N ILE A 516 -4.09 -16.97 20.12
CA ILE A 516 -3.73 -18.11 19.26
C ILE A 516 -2.54 -17.70 18.40
N LEU A 517 -1.61 -18.62 18.14
CA LEU A 517 -0.60 -18.42 17.10
C LEU A 517 -1.22 -18.70 15.73
N PRO A 518 -1.38 -17.73 14.84
CA PRO A 518 -1.90 -17.99 13.50
C PRO A 518 -0.91 -18.83 12.68
N ALA A 519 -1.42 -19.77 11.90
CA ALA A 519 -0.66 -20.48 10.88
C ALA A 519 -0.77 -19.72 9.55
N PHE A 520 0.27 -18.97 9.16
CA PHE A 520 0.29 -18.29 7.86
C PHE A 520 0.69 -19.24 6.73
N VAL A 521 0.33 -18.91 5.49
CA VAL A 521 0.72 -19.67 4.28
C VAL A 521 2.24 -19.74 4.15
N SER A 522 2.95 -18.63 4.39
CA SER A 522 4.42 -18.61 4.43
C SER A 522 4.97 -17.41 5.21
N ALA A 523 6.29 -17.24 5.26
CA ALA A 523 6.95 -16.11 5.91
C ALA A 523 6.77 -14.76 5.17
N THR A 524 6.30 -14.77 3.92
CA THR A 524 6.09 -13.54 3.11
C THR A 524 4.63 -13.38 2.66
N ASP A 525 3.82 -14.40 2.94
CA ASP A 525 2.40 -14.48 2.63
C ASP A 525 1.60 -14.70 3.93
N PHE A 526 0.96 -13.64 4.38
CA PHE A 526 0.22 -13.58 5.64
C PHE A 526 -1.27 -13.88 5.50
N HIS A 527 -1.68 -14.53 4.39
CA HIS A 527 -2.94 -15.26 4.38
C HIS A 527 -2.92 -16.35 5.45
N LEU A 528 -4.08 -16.59 6.08
CA LEU A 528 -4.24 -17.72 7.00
C LEU A 528 -4.27 -19.02 6.19
N ALA A 529 -3.42 -19.97 6.57
CA ALA A 529 -3.43 -21.30 5.98
C ALA A 529 -4.75 -22.01 6.30
N SER A 530 -5.23 -22.83 5.36
CA SER A 530 -6.46 -23.61 5.54
C SER A 530 -6.35 -24.69 6.62
N ALA A 531 -5.13 -25.09 6.99
CA ALA A 531 -4.84 -25.99 8.10
C ALA A 531 -4.30 -25.21 9.30
N GLY A 532 -4.68 -25.61 10.52
CA GLY A 532 -4.16 -25.04 11.76
C GLY A 532 -4.90 -23.81 12.30
N ASN A 533 -5.83 -23.22 11.54
CA ASN A 533 -6.55 -21.99 11.93
C ASN A 533 -8.04 -22.20 12.29
N SER A 534 -8.47 -23.43 12.57
CA SER A 534 -9.87 -23.73 12.94
C SER A 534 -10.41 -22.93 14.14
N THR A 535 -9.53 -22.46 15.01
CA THR A 535 -9.88 -21.64 16.17
C THR A 535 -10.00 -20.15 15.87
N LEU A 536 -9.51 -19.68 14.71
CA LEU A 536 -9.60 -18.30 14.25
C LEU A 536 -10.74 -18.09 13.22
N ASP A 537 -11.22 -19.19 12.65
CA ASP A 537 -12.28 -19.23 11.64
C ASP A 537 -13.62 -18.72 12.18
N ASN A 538 -14.25 -17.81 11.43
CA ASN A 538 -15.55 -17.23 11.73
C ASN A 538 -15.61 -16.55 13.13
N LYS A 539 -14.48 -16.03 13.64
CA LYS A 539 -14.37 -15.45 15.00
C LYS A 539 -14.42 -13.92 15.06
N ALA A 540 -14.50 -13.22 13.95
CA ALA A 540 -14.70 -11.78 13.95
C ALA A 540 -16.18 -11.42 14.12
N THR A 541 -16.46 -10.13 14.33
CA THR A 541 -17.82 -9.56 14.29
C THR A 541 -17.99 -8.65 13.06
N PRO A 542 -19.13 -8.69 12.34
CA PRO A 542 -19.37 -7.79 11.23
C PRO A 542 -19.22 -6.31 11.62
N VAL A 543 -18.63 -5.51 10.74
CA VAL A 543 -18.60 -4.03 10.85
C VAL A 543 -19.05 -3.45 9.52
N ALA A 544 -19.93 -2.46 9.54
CA ALA A 544 -20.58 -1.96 8.33
C ALA A 544 -19.60 -1.27 7.37
N GLU A 545 -18.50 -0.75 7.89
CA GLU A 545 -17.47 -0.03 7.13
C GLU A 545 -16.56 -0.95 6.29
N VAL A 546 -16.51 -2.25 6.58
CA VAL A 546 -15.58 -3.20 5.92
C VAL A 546 -16.34 -4.46 5.51
N THR A 547 -16.88 -4.45 4.29
CA THR A 547 -17.69 -5.54 3.72
C THR A 547 -16.90 -6.51 2.84
N VAL A 548 -15.67 -6.14 2.48
CA VAL A 548 -14.75 -6.98 1.70
C VAL A 548 -13.40 -7.08 2.39
N ASP A 549 -12.70 -8.19 2.18
CA ASP A 549 -11.34 -8.42 2.67
C ASP A 549 -10.29 -7.73 1.76
N ALA A 550 -9.01 -7.96 2.04
CA ALA A 550 -7.90 -7.37 1.26
C ALA A 550 -7.90 -7.84 -0.20
N ASP A 551 -8.25 -9.08 -0.49
CA ASP A 551 -8.35 -9.66 -1.84
C ASP A 551 -9.62 -9.26 -2.59
N GLY A 552 -10.59 -8.68 -1.88
CA GLY A 552 -11.88 -8.27 -2.45
C GLY A 552 -12.97 -9.32 -2.32
N ASN A 553 -12.75 -10.39 -1.56
CA ASN A 553 -13.79 -11.35 -1.21
C ASN A 553 -14.79 -10.72 -0.26
N ALA A 554 -16.07 -11.05 -0.42
CA ALA A 554 -17.11 -10.60 0.50
C ALA A 554 -16.92 -11.25 1.87
N ARG A 555 -16.99 -10.44 2.92
CA ARG A 555 -16.96 -10.94 4.30
C ARG A 555 -18.29 -11.56 4.69
N SER A 556 -18.26 -12.60 5.51
CA SER A 556 -19.48 -13.14 6.11
C SER A 556 -20.28 -12.05 6.84
N ALA A 557 -21.57 -11.95 6.54
CA ALA A 557 -22.46 -10.94 7.12
C ALA A 557 -22.77 -11.20 8.60
N THR A 558 -22.42 -12.37 9.13
CA THR A 558 -22.69 -12.77 10.52
C THR A 558 -21.44 -13.16 11.29
N THR A 559 -20.48 -13.79 10.62
CA THR A 559 -19.30 -14.42 11.25
C THR A 559 -18.06 -14.28 10.38
N PRO A 560 -17.56 -13.06 10.12
CA PRO A 560 -16.36 -12.88 9.31
C PRO A 560 -15.11 -13.48 9.98
N ASP A 561 -14.02 -13.58 9.23
CA ASP A 561 -12.72 -14.01 9.74
C ASP A 561 -11.92 -12.85 10.33
N LEU A 562 -11.08 -13.17 11.31
CA LEU A 562 -10.13 -12.22 11.89
C LEU A 562 -9.02 -11.88 10.88
N GLY A 563 -8.52 -10.64 10.96
CA GLY A 563 -7.43 -10.17 10.11
C GLY A 563 -7.86 -9.83 8.68
N GLY A 564 -6.87 -9.63 7.81
CA GLY A 564 -7.06 -9.01 6.50
C GLY A 564 -7.74 -9.87 5.43
N TYR A 565 -7.96 -11.16 5.68
CA TYR A 565 -8.36 -12.13 4.66
C TYR A 565 -9.44 -13.07 5.18
N GLU A 566 -10.46 -13.34 4.36
CA GLU A 566 -11.35 -14.48 4.60
C GLU A 566 -10.63 -15.76 4.20
N PHE A 567 -10.89 -16.86 4.90
CA PHE A 567 -10.30 -18.15 4.59
C PHE A 567 -11.33 -19.27 4.80
N THR A 568 -10.97 -20.48 4.39
CA THR A 568 -11.80 -21.66 4.63
C THR A 568 -10.95 -22.72 5.28
N THR A 569 -11.39 -23.18 6.45
CA THR A 569 -10.69 -24.24 7.16
C THR A 569 -10.89 -25.59 6.48
N THR A 570 -9.82 -26.38 6.47
CA THR A 570 -9.91 -27.80 6.18
C THR A 570 -10.24 -28.52 7.48
N VAL A 571 -11.52 -28.82 7.68
CA VAL A 571 -11.91 -29.74 8.75
C VAL A 571 -11.58 -31.14 8.27
N LEU A 572 -10.64 -31.82 8.93
CA LEU A 572 -10.51 -33.27 8.80
C LEU A 572 -11.81 -33.86 9.34
N ALA A 573 -12.72 -34.22 8.46
CA ALA A 573 -13.93 -34.91 8.84
C ALA A 573 -13.53 -36.21 9.54
N VAL A 574 -13.76 -36.29 10.86
CA VAL A 574 -14.08 -37.60 11.44
C VAL A 574 -15.35 -37.99 10.72
N GLN A 575 -15.29 -38.99 9.85
CA GLN A 575 -16.49 -39.63 9.34
C GLN A 575 -17.28 -40.08 10.57
N ASP A 576 -18.27 -39.27 10.96
CA ASP A 576 -19.32 -39.72 11.85
C ASP A 576 -20.01 -40.85 11.11
N VAL A 577 -19.57 -42.07 11.38
CA VAL A 577 -20.26 -43.29 11.00
C VAL A 577 -21.58 -43.22 11.75
N ALA A 578 -22.57 -42.61 11.09
CA ALA A 578 -23.95 -42.61 11.50
C ALA A 578 -24.38 -44.08 11.65
N LYS A 579 -24.32 -44.56 12.89
CA LYS A 579 -24.75 -45.88 13.34
C LYS A 579 -26.23 -46.10 12.97
N LYS A 580 -26.51 -46.67 11.80
CA LYS A 580 -27.58 -47.67 11.71
C LYS A 580 -26.97 -49.01 12.11
N LYS A 581 -27.05 -49.30 13.42
CA LYS A 581 -26.51 -50.53 14.03
C LYS A 581 -27.32 -51.75 13.56
N LEU A 582 -26.59 -52.85 13.35
CA LEU A 582 -27.09 -54.22 13.41
C LEU A 582 -28.00 -54.40 14.65
N ASN A 583 -29.23 -54.85 14.44
CA ASN A 583 -30.23 -55.09 15.49
C ASN A 583 -30.51 -56.58 15.62
N TYR A 584 -30.60 -57.10 16.85
CA TYR A 584 -30.85 -58.53 17.08
C TYR A 584 -31.74 -58.78 18.30
N TYR A 585 -32.66 -59.73 18.19
CA TYR A 585 -33.62 -60.07 19.25
C TYR A 585 -34.27 -61.45 19.04
N PRO A 586 -34.80 -62.09 20.09
CA PRO A 586 -34.59 -61.77 21.50
C PRO A 586 -33.18 -62.18 21.96
N ASN A 587 -32.64 -61.47 22.95
CA ASN A 587 -31.45 -61.87 23.70
C ASN A 587 -31.71 -61.59 25.19
N PRO A 588 -31.90 -62.61 26.05
CA PRO A 588 -31.66 -64.05 25.82
C PRO A 588 -32.62 -64.72 24.82
N VAL A 589 -32.12 -65.69 24.06
CA VAL A 589 -32.85 -66.47 23.05
C VAL A 589 -33.26 -67.84 23.59
N VAL A 590 -34.45 -68.33 23.19
CA VAL A 590 -34.90 -69.71 23.46
C VAL A 590 -34.85 -70.53 22.18
N ASP A 591 -35.66 -70.20 21.16
CA ASP A 591 -35.71 -71.01 19.94
C ASP A 591 -34.98 -70.35 18.77
N PHE A 592 -35.33 -69.11 18.45
CA PHE A 592 -34.81 -68.40 17.28
C PHE A 592 -34.34 -66.99 17.63
N ILE A 593 -33.21 -66.56 17.07
CA ILE A 593 -32.75 -65.17 17.12
C ILE A 593 -32.88 -64.53 15.73
N SER A 594 -33.56 -63.39 15.69
CA SER A 594 -33.69 -62.54 14.51
C SER A 594 -32.59 -61.51 14.49
N ILE A 595 -31.97 -61.29 13.33
CA ILE A 595 -30.89 -60.33 13.11
C ILE A 595 -31.27 -59.48 11.90
N ASN A 596 -31.22 -58.16 12.02
CA ASN A 596 -31.47 -57.22 10.94
C ASN A 596 -30.23 -56.34 10.76
N ASP A 597 -29.71 -56.30 9.54
CA ASP A 597 -28.59 -55.47 9.12
C ASP A 597 -29.06 -54.55 7.97
N VAL A 598 -28.44 -53.39 7.82
CA VAL A 598 -28.66 -52.52 6.65
C VAL A 598 -28.05 -53.11 5.38
N ASN A 599 -27.03 -53.95 5.53
CA ASN A 599 -26.39 -54.66 4.43
C ASN A 599 -26.89 -56.10 4.36
N LYS A 600 -26.91 -56.67 3.15
CA LYS A 600 -27.30 -58.05 2.95
C LYS A 600 -26.35 -58.98 3.72
N ILE A 601 -26.92 -59.82 4.58
CA ILE A 601 -26.19 -60.81 5.37
C ILE A 601 -25.87 -62.00 4.46
N LYS A 602 -24.58 -62.28 4.25
CA LYS A 602 -24.12 -63.46 3.49
C LYS A 602 -24.37 -64.71 4.31
N ASN A 603 -23.80 -64.74 5.52
CA ASN A 603 -23.98 -65.84 6.47
C ASN A 603 -23.86 -65.36 7.92
N VAL A 604 -24.33 -66.21 8.83
CA VAL A 604 -24.14 -66.05 10.28
C VAL A 604 -23.50 -67.31 10.81
N GLU A 605 -22.41 -67.15 11.57
CA GLU A 605 -21.69 -68.23 12.22
C GLU A 605 -21.84 -68.10 13.74
N VAL A 606 -22.26 -69.17 14.40
CA VAL A 606 -22.41 -69.23 15.86
C VAL A 606 -21.23 -69.98 16.45
N TYR A 607 -20.55 -69.39 17.44
CA TYR A 607 -19.41 -69.95 18.14
C TYR A 607 -19.74 -70.13 19.64
N ASN A 608 -19.31 -71.25 20.24
CA ASN A 608 -19.35 -71.42 21.69
C ASN A 608 -18.17 -70.69 22.38
N THR A 609 -18.12 -70.71 23.71
CA THR A 609 -17.11 -69.98 24.50
C THR A 609 -15.68 -70.48 24.34
N ILE A 610 -15.48 -71.70 23.82
CA ILE A 610 -14.15 -72.25 23.49
C ILE A 610 -13.74 -71.97 22.05
N GLY A 611 -14.53 -71.20 21.28
CA GLY A 611 -14.23 -70.82 19.90
C GLY A 611 -14.61 -71.87 18.85
N GLN A 612 -15.31 -72.94 19.23
CA GLN A 612 -15.82 -73.93 18.28
C GLN A 612 -17.08 -73.41 17.60
N ARG A 613 -17.12 -73.49 16.27
CA ARG A 613 -18.29 -73.15 15.46
C ARG A 613 -19.35 -74.24 15.58
N VAL A 614 -20.54 -73.87 16.04
CA VAL A 614 -21.65 -74.80 16.32
C VAL A 614 -22.79 -74.69 15.31
N ILE A 615 -22.99 -73.53 14.67
CA ILE A 615 -23.98 -73.31 13.60
C ILE A 615 -23.36 -72.44 12.51
N VAL A 616 -23.72 -72.71 11.25
CA VAL A 616 -23.49 -71.83 10.11
C VAL A 616 -24.77 -71.76 9.29
N GLU A 617 -25.29 -70.55 9.08
CA GLU A 617 -26.50 -70.31 8.30
C GLU A 617 -26.19 -69.35 7.15
N ASN A 618 -26.51 -69.74 5.92
CA ASN A 618 -26.40 -68.85 4.76
C ASN A 618 -27.74 -68.15 4.54
N VAL A 619 -27.75 -66.83 4.53
CA VAL A 619 -29.00 -66.04 4.65
C VAL A 619 -29.35 -65.32 3.35
N ASN A 620 -28.36 -64.69 2.73
CA ASN A 620 -28.50 -63.88 1.51
C ASN A 620 -29.71 -62.91 1.55
N SER A 621 -29.93 -62.27 2.70
CA SER A 621 -30.98 -61.28 2.94
C SER A 621 -30.51 -60.26 3.99
N ASP A 622 -31.14 -59.10 4.06
CA ASP A 622 -30.97 -58.09 5.12
C ASP A 622 -31.48 -58.55 6.51
N LYS A 623 -32.21 -59.67 6.56
CA LYS A 623 -32.72 -60.29 7.78
C LYS A 623 -32.30 -61.74 7.87
N ALA A 624 -31.79 -62.16 9.02
CA ALA A 624 -31.49 -63.55 9.35
C ALA A 624 -32.38 -64.03 10.49
N LEU A 625 -32.75 -65.31 10.46
CA LEU A 625 -33.38 -66.01 11.58
C LEU A 625 -32.57 -67.27 11.87
N ILE A 626 -31.91 -67.32 13.03
CA ILE A 626 -31.00 -68.41 13.39
C ILE A 626 -31.67 -69.34 14.40
N ASP A 627 -31.76 -70.62 14.08
CA ASP A 627 -32.29 -71.68 14.95
C ASP A 627 -31.26 -72.09 16.01
N MET A 628 -31.55 -71.74 17.26
CA MET A 628 -30.68 -72.01 18.41
C MET A 628 -31.13 -73.24 19.22
N ARG A 629 -32.17 -73.98 18.79
CA ARG A 629 -32.71 -75.13 19.55
C ARG A 629 -31.75 -76.31 19.65
N LYS A 630 -30.84 -76.44 18.68
CA LYS A 630 -29.86 -77.55 18.61
C LYS A 630 -28.60 -77.31 19.45
N VAL A 631 -28.48 -76.14 20.10
CA VAL A 631 -27.33 -75.81 20.94
C VAL A 631 -27.74 -75.77 22.42
N PRO A 632 -26.92 -76.28 23.35
CA PRO A 632 -27.20 -76.23 24.79
C PRO A 632 -27.34 -74.80 25.34
N ALA A 633 -27.99 -74.65 26.49
CA ALA A 633 -28.02 -73.37 27.22
C ALA A 633 -26.61 -72.86 27.53
N GLY A 634 -26.36 -71.57 27.28
CA GLY A 634 -25.01 -71.01 27.37
C GLY A 634 -24.83 -69.68 26.65
N THR A 635 -23.61 -69.13 26.71
CA THR A 635 -23.23 -67.92 25.98
C THR A 635 -22.61 -68.29 24.64
N TYR A 636 -23.01 -67.59 23.58
CA TYR A 636 -22.51 -67.77 22.23
C TYR A 636 -22.08 -66.43 21.62
N ILE A 637 -21.14 -66.48 20.68
CA ILE A 637 -20.75 -65.35 19.84
C ILE A 637 -21.25 -65.61 18.43
N LEU A 638 -22.07 -64.71 17.91
CA LEU A 638 -22.55 -64.76 16.53
C LEU A 638 -21.70 -63.81 15.70
N LYS A 639 -21.01 -64.34 14.69
CA LYS A 639 -20.33 -63.55 13.67
C LYS A 639 -21.27 -63.40 12.48
N VAL A 640 -21.78 -62.19 12.29
CA VAL A 640 -22.65 -61.80 11.18
C VAL A 640 -21.76 -61.26 10.07
N ASN A 641 -21.68 -61.97 8.96
CA ASN A 641 -20.89 -61.56 7.80
C ASN A 641 -21.84 -60.97 6.75
N SER A 642 -21.82 -59.65 6.58
CA SER A 642 -22.57 -58.95 5.55
C SER A 642 -21.75 -58.79 4.27
N GLU A 643 -22.35 -58.19 3.24
CA GLU A 643 -21.64 -57.87 2.01
C GLU A 643 -20.45 -56.94 2.20
N LYS A 644 -20.53 -56.03 3.19
CA LYS A 644 -19.53 -54.98 3.42
C LYS A 644 -18.62 -55.24 4.60
N GLU A 645 -19.12 -55.87 5.66
CA GLU A 645 -18.38 -56.00 6.92
C GLU A 645 -18.74 -57.28 7.69
N SER A 646 -17.93 -57.60 8.70
CA SER A 646 -18.18 -58.70 9.63
C SER A 646 -18.28 -58.17 11.05
N GLN A 647 -19.39 -58.44 11.72
CA GLN A 647 -19.66 -57.96 13.08
C GLN A 647 -19.90 -59.13 14.03
N SER A 648 -19.39 -59.05 15.26
CA SER A 648 -19.57 -60.09 16.28
C SER A 648 -20.50 -59.60 17.38
N ILE A 649 -21.55 -60.37 17.69
CA ILE A 649 -22.52 -60.08 18.74
C ILE A 649 -22.57 -61.20 19.77
N LYS A 650 -22.77 -60.85 21.04
CA LYS A 650 -22.89 -61.80 22.15
C LYS A 650 -24.36 -62.14 22.39
N VAL A 651 -24.69 -63.42 22.43
CA VAL A 651 -26.04 -63.96 22.62
C VAL A 651 -26.07 -64.97 23.76
N ILE A 652 -27.13 -64.96 24.55
CA ILE A 652 -27.35 -65.89 25.66
C ILE A 652 -28.50 -66.83 25.29
N LYS A 653 -28.23 -68.13 25.19
CA LYS A 653 -29.23 -69.19 25.02
C LYS A 653 -29.72 -69.66 26.38
N ARG A 654 -31.04 -69.64 26.59
CA ARG A 654 -31.69 -70.22 27.78
C ARG A 654 -32.09 -71.68 27.57
#